data_AF-A0A2S2P4V1-F1
#
_entry.id   AF-A0A2S2P4V1-F1
#
_cell.length_a   1.000
_cell.length_b   1.000
_cell.length_c   1.000
_cell.angle_alpha   90.00
_cell.angle_beta   90.00
_cell.angle_gamma   90.00
#
_symmetry.space_group_name_H-M   'P 1'
#
loop_
_entity.id
_entity.type
_entity.pdbx_description
1 polymer ?
#
loop_
_entity_poly.entity_id
_entity_poly.type
_entity_poly.pdbx_seq_one_letter_code
_entity_poly.pdbx_strand_id
1 'polypeptide(L)'
;MQITNFFNYFNWKSTFLSYSPDDSMSVFLDALHYSILTFVPKITFRPSTFPSWYTKELKELVFAKSRAHAKFKSSQLLSDYKHFSLLRAKFKFISKQCYRNFVSRTESSLLHNPQYFWSFIRKNRSSQSIPSCVSLHGKQSTSLPDTANLFAAYFSSVFTQPSPTPSQTLHPISLFPLPSNAYFSISDVYKCLCSLRNVKSVGPDGIQGDFLYKLRSVLAEPLWLLFRRSIDSGIFPSALKLGSIRPILKSGDSTDVSNYRPITILPHLSKIFETLVLNSIRSPLNNILIDEQHGFRPGRSTITCNLSLHSYIYDSFRDNCQVDVIYTDFSKAFDRVDHNHLMSTLDSIGIGEPLLSWFRSYITNRIQWVTVDSTSSDHFTPSSGVPQGAVLSPLLFALFVNSADSVLQHAKLLIFADDMKIFFRIKSISDCHLLQNDLQRLVAWGESLGLALNIAKCSVMTFSRINAVIEHIYTVNNTALTACNNYVKDLGFTLTRNLCPNMHIQIICCKALKLLGFINRVSSDVHLLSPLKTLFCSLVRPILEYGSVLWDPSTASARSMIERVQRKFLRQAAYKLKIVCPPHNYTPIQRLFSLESLTDRRHSANLTFLSNLLSSKIDSPESLSRVSFNVPSRRTRSSVPFHIPFSSSNYYLNSPIIRLMRIANTDPSFSL
;
A
#
# COMPACT_ATOMS: atom_id res chain seq x y z
N MET A 1 16.25 -17.10 -29.05
CA MET A 1 16.09 -17.52 -30.46
C MET A 1 15.33 -18.84 -30.55
N GLN A 2 15.77 -19.94 -29.91
CA GLN A 2 15.07 -21.23 -29.95
C GLN A 2 13.61 -21.18 -29.45
N ILE A 3 13.35 -20.61 -28.26
CA ILE A 3 11.98 -20.48 -27.73
C ILE A 3 11.11 -19.59 -28.62
N THR A 4 11.66 -18.47 -29.09
CA THR A 4 10.98 -17.54 -30.01
C THR A 4 10.53 -18.26 -31.28
N ASN A 5 11.41 -19.06 -31.89
CA ASN A 5 11.09 -19.83 -33.09
C ASN A 5 10.03 -20.90 -32.78
N PHE A 6 10.15 -21.60 -31.65
CA PHE A 6 9.15 -22.57 -31.19
C PHE A 6 7.74 -21.95 -31.14
N PHE A 7 7.58 -20.79 -30.52
CA PHE A 7 6.28 -20.10 -30.46
C PHE A 7 5.74 -19.64 -31.83
N ASN A 8 6.63 -19.29 -32.77
CA ASN A 8 6.25 -18.87 -34.12
C ASN A 8 5.79 -20.02 -35.04
N TYR A 9 6.10 -21.28 -34.71
CA TYR A 9 5.64 -22.43 -35.49
C TYR A 9 4.15 -22.74 -35.29
N PHE A 10 3.54 -22.25 -34.21
CA PHE A 10 2.14 -22.49 -33.93
C PHE A 10 1.24 -21.52 -34.70
N ASN A 11 0.23 -22.05 -35.39
CA ASN A 11 -0.88 -21.24 -35.88
C ASN A 11 -1.91 -21.04 -34.75
N TRP A 12 -1.57 -20.15 -33.81
CA TRP A 12 -2.36 -19.87 -32.61
C TRP A 12 -3.83 -19.54 -32.90
N LYS A 13 -4.10 -18.81 -33.97
CA LYS A 13 -5.47 -18.48 -34.38
C LYS A 13 -6.27 -19.74 -34.69
N SER A 14 -5.74 -20.64 -35.51
CA SER A 14 -6.42 -21.90 -35.84
C SER A 14 -6.58 -22.80 -34.62
N THR A 15 -5.54 -22.91 -33.79
CA THR A 15 -5.54 -23.73 -32.57
C THR A 15 -6.61 -23.23 -31.59
N PHE A 16 -6.63 -21.93 -31.27
CA PHE A 16 -7.60 -21.43 -30.29
C PHE A 16 -9.04 -21.44 -30.79
N LEU A 17 -9.26 -21.44 -32.11
CA LEU A 17 -10.61 -21.59 -32.66
C LEU A 17 -11.21 -22.98 -32.40
N SER A 18 -10.39 -24.04 -32.35
CA SER A 18 -10.85 -25.42 -32.15
C SER A 18 -11.11 -25.81 -30.68
N TYR A 19 -10.79 -24.95 -29.72
CA TYR A 19 -10.82 -25.29 -28.28
C TYR A 19 -11.73 -24.33 -27.49
N SER A 20 -12.22 -24.76 -26.32
CA SER A 20 -12.88 -23.85 -25.38
C SER A 20 -11.89 -22.76 -24.90
N PRO A 21 -12.36 -21.63 -24.31
CA PRO A 21 -11.46 -20.63 -23.72
C PRO A 21 -10.51 -21.22 -22.66
N ASP A 22 -11.01 -22.16 -21.84
CA ASP A 22 -10.22 -22.87 -20.84
C ASP A 22 -9.14 -23.75 -21.49
N ASP A 23 -9.53 -24.61 -22.43
CA ASP A 23 -8.60 -25.51 -23.12
C ASP A 23 -7.56 -24.72 -23.93
N SER A 24 -7.97 -23.62 -24.56
CA SER A 24 -7.05 -22.74 -25.30
C SER A 24 -5.98 -22.14 -24.39
N MET A 25 -6.36 -21.75 -23.16
CA MET A 25 -5.40 -21.25 -22.16
C MET A 25 -4.47 -22.36 -21.68
N SER A 26 -5.00 -23.57 -21.43
CA SER A 26 -4.20 -24.73 -21.03
C SER A 26 -3.15 -25.08 -22.10
N VAL A 27 -3.55 -25.18 -23.37
CA VAL A 27 -2.63 -25.43 -24.51
C VAL A 27 -1.52 -24.37 -24.57
N PHE A 28 -1.85 -23.10 -24.35
CA PHE A 28 -0.86 -22.04 -24.34
C PHE A 28 0.11 -22.13 -23.15
N LEU A 29 -0.39 -22.43 -21.96
CA LEU A 29 0.44 -22.63 -20.77
C LEU A 29 1.32 -23.88 -20.90
N ASP A 30 0.82 -24.96 -21.50
CA ASP A 30 1.59 -26.17 -21.78
C ASP A 30 2.74 -25.87 -22.75
N ALA A 31 2.51 -25.07 -23.79
CA ALA A 31 3.58 -24.62 -24.67
C ALA A 31 4.63 -23.79 -23.92
N LEU A 32 4.22 -22.92 -22.99
CA LEU A 32 5.16 -22.17 -22.13
C LEU A 32 5.97 -23.11 -21.25
N HIS A 33 5.33 -24.04 -20.54
CA HIS A 33 6.00 -25.00 -19.66
C HIS A 33 6.95 -25.93 -20.43
N TYR A 34 6.50 -26.45 -21.57
CA TYR A 34 7.33 -27.25 -22.46
C TYR A 34 8.57 -26.47 -22.91
N SER A 35 8.40 -25.20 -23.27
CA SER A 35 9.53 -24.36 -23.69
C SER A 35 10.53 -24.13 -22.56
N ILE A 36 10.07 -24.00 -21.32
CA ILE A 36 10.93 -23.87 -20.14
C ILE A 36 11.70 -25.18 -19.92
N LEU A 37 11.00 -26.32 -19.90
CA LEU A 37 11.60 -27.62 -19.62
C LEU A 37 12.61 -28.04 -20.70
N THR A 38 12.36 -27.68 -21.95
CA THR A 38 13.16 -28.10 -23.11
C THR A 38 14.33 -27.16 -23.39
N PHE A 39 14.13 -25.85 -23.32
CA PHE A 39 15.11 -24.88 -23.80
C PHE A 39 15.82 -24.08 -22.70
N VAL A 40 15.40 -24.18 -21.43
CA VAL A 40 16.05 -23.46 -20.31
C VAL A 40 17.00 -24.41 -19.57
N PRO A 41 18.32 -24.15 -19.56
CA PRO A 41 19.28 -25.03 -18.91
C PRO A 41 19.12 -25.01 -17.39
N LYS A 42 19.10 -26.19 -16.79
CA LYS A 42 19.07 -26.37 -15.33
C LYS A 42 20.48 -26.24 -14.76
N ILE A 43 20.66 -25.36 -13.78
CA ILE A 43 21.95 -25.18 -13.08
C ILE A 43 21.74 -25.56 -11.61
N THR A 44 22.49 -26.53 -11.10
CA THR A 44 22.49 -26.87 -9.68
C THR A 44 23.35 -25.88 -8.90
N PHE A 45 22.75 -25.14 -7.98
CA PHE A 45 23.46 -24.22 -7.10
C PHE A 45 23.37 -24.70 -5.65
N ARG A 46 24.53 -24.88 -4.99
CA ARG A 46 24.58 -25.14 -3.54
C ARG A 46 24.84 -23.83 -2.80
N PRO A 47 23.90 -23.32 -2.01
CA PRO A 47 24.11 -22.07 -1.27
C PRO A 47 25.23 -22.23 -0.25
N SER A 48 26.13 -21.25 -0.22
CA SER A 48 27.20 -21.16 0.78
C SER A 48 26.60 -20.91 2.16
N THR A 49 27.01 -21.67 3.17
CA THR A 49 26.67 -21.42 4.58
C THR A 49 27.42 -20.22 5.17
N PHE A 50 28.53 -19.82 4.54
CA PHE A 50 29.27 -18.61 4.90
C PHE A 50 28.59 -17.34 4.37
N PRO A 51 28.73 -16.20 5.08
CA PRO A 51 28.28 -14.90 4.58
C PRO A 51 28.83 -14.60 3.19
N SER A 52 28.03 -13.91 2.36
CA SER A 52 28.36 -13.64 0.95
C SER A 52 29.65 -12.84 0.74
N TRP A 53 30.13 -12.16 1.78
CA TRP A 53 31.36 -11.36 1.76
C TRP A 53 32.62 -12.14 2.16
N TYR A 54 32.50 -13.43 2.51
CA TYR A 54 33.65 -14.27 2.84
C TYR A 54 34.40 -14.69 1.57
N THR A 55 35.67 -14.32 1.49
CA THR A 55 36.61 -14.80 0.48
C THR A 55 37.01 -16.25 0.76
N LYS A 56 37.60 -16.93 -0.24
CA LYS A 56 38.17 -18.28 -0.06
C LYS A 56 39.19 -18.31 1.09
N GLU A 57 40.10 -17.34 1.12
CA GLU A 57 41.09 -17.16 2.19
C GLU A 57 40.43 -17.04 3.58
N LEU A 58 39.36 -16.24 3.70
CA LEU A 58 38.69 -16.08 4.99
C LEU A 58 38.00 -17.37 5.45
N LYS A 59 37.42 -18.14 4.51
CA LYS A 59 36.84 -19.46 4.80
C LYS A 59 37.93 -20.43 5.30
N GLU A 60 39.06 -20.49 4.62
CA GLU A 60 40.21 -21.31 5.03
C GLU A 60 40.73 -20.92 6.42
N LEU A 61 40.78 -19.62 6.74
CA LEU A 61 41.14 -19.13 8.07
C LEU A 61 40.12 -19.51 9.15
N VAL A 62 38.82 -19.57 8.84
CA VAL A 62 37.83 -20.09 9.79
C VAL A 62 38.16 -21.54 10.15
N PHE A 63 38.42 -22.38 9.15
CA PHE A 63 38.75 -23.78 9.37
C PHE A 63 40.07 -23.94 10.14
N ALA A 64 41.12 -23.21 9.75
CA ALA A 64 42.42 -23.23 10.45
C ALA A 64 42.28 -22.79 11.91
N LYS A 65 41.57 -21.69 12.17
CA LYS A 65 41.29 -21.20 13.53
C LYS A 65 40.51 -22.22 14.36
N SER A 66 39.50 -22.85 13.79
CA SER A 66 38.70 -23.86 14.49
C SER A 66 39.51 -25.11 14.82
N ARG A 67 40.36 -25.59 13.90
CA ARG A 67 41.29 -26.70 14.15
C ARG A 67 42.30 -26.36 15.25
N ALA A 68 42.91 -25.17 15.20
CA ALA A 68 43.85 -24.73 16.23
C ALA A 68 43.19 -24.59 17.61
N HIS A 69 41.92 -24.15 17.66
CA HIS A 69 41.16 -24.09 18.90
C HIS A 69 40.87 -25.48 19.47
N ALA A 70 40.46 -26.42 18.62
CA ALA A 70 40.22 -27.81 19.03
C ALA A 70 41.51 -28.45 19.57
N LYS A 71 42.64 -28.25 18.88
CA LYS A 71 43.96 -28.72 19.32
C LYS A 71 44.38 -28.12 20.67
N PHE A 72 44.22 -26.81 20.85
CA PHE A 72 44.48 -26.18 22.14
C PHE A 72 43.58 -26.74 23.25
N LYS A 73 42.29 -26.96 22.97
CA LYS A 73 41.38 -27.56 23.96
C LYS A 73 41.79 -28.97 24.37
N SER A 74 42.35 -29.76 23.46
CA SER A 74 42.83 -31.11 23.77
C SER A 74 44.20 -31.11 24.46
N SER A 75 45.14 -30.27 24.04
CA SER A 75 46.52 -30.29 24.54
C SER A 75 46.74 -29.44 25.79
N GLN A 76 45.96 -28.36 25.97
CA GLN A 76 46.14 -27.32 27.00
C GLN A 76 47.53 -26.66 27.03
N LEU A 77 48.33 -26.82 25.95
CA LEU A 77 49.67 -26.25 25.85
C LEU A 77 49.64 -24.75 25.49
N LEU A 78 50.52 -23.97 26.11
CA LEU A 78 50.66 -22.54 25.82
C LEU A 78 51.06 -22.25 24.36
N SER A 79 51.85 -23.12 23.74
CA SER A 79 52.25 -23.01 22.33
C SER A 79 51.06 -23.14 21.38
N ASP A 80 50.15 -24.08 21.64
CA ASP A 80 48.92 -24.25 20.87
C ASP A 80 47.94 -23.09 21.10
N TYR A 81 47.88 -22.54 22.33
CA TYR A 81 47.14 -21.30 22.59
C TYR A 81 47.70 -20.11 21.80
N LYS A 82 49.02 -19.91 21.79
CA LYS A 82 49.67 -18.84 21.01
C LYS A 82 49.35 -18.98 19.52
N HIS A 83 49.39 -20.19 18.98
CA HIS A 83 49.03 -20.45 17.59
C HIS A 83 47.54 -20.12 17.30
N PHE A 84 46.62 -20.59 18.14
CA PHE A 84 45.20 -20.23 18.04
C PHE A 84 44.97 -18.72 18.15
N SER A 85 45.64 -18.04 19.09
CA SER A 85 45.54 -16.60 19.31
C SER A 85 45.98 -15.80 18.08
N LEU A 86 47.09 -16.21 17.45
CA LEU A 86 47.59 -15.61 16.20
C LEU A 86 46.57 -15.77 15.06
N LEU A 87 46.02 -16.98 14.88
CA LEU A 87 44.99 -17.22 13.86
C LEU A 87 43.69 -16.45 14.15
N ARG A 88 43.32 -16.28 15.42
CA ARG A 88 42.17 -15.46 15.84
C ARG A 88 42.41 -13.97 15.54
N ALA A 89 43.62 -13.46 15.77
CA ALA A 89 43.98 -12.09 15.43
C ALA A 89 43.97 -11.86 13.92
N LYS A 90 44.60 -12.76 13.15
CA LYS A 90 44.58 -12.73 11.67
C LYS A 90 43.16 -12.79 11.12
N PHE A 91 42.32 -13.67 11.65
CA PHE A 91 40.90 -13.75 11.29
C PHE A 91 40.17 -12.42 11.56
N LYS A 92 40.34 -11.81 12.74
CA LYS A 92 39.71 -10.51 13.06
C LYS A 92 40.12 -9.42 12.07
N PHE A 93 41.40 -9.35 11.73
CA PHE A 93 41.93 -8.37 10.78
C PHE A 93 41.36 -8.56 9.37
N ILE A 94 41.51 -9.75 8.80
CA ILE A 94 41.07 -10.05 7.42
C ILE A 94 39.55 -9.99 7.32
N SER A 95 38.81 -10.49 8.31
CA SER A 95 37.34 -10.37 8.36
C SER A 95 36.89 -8.91 8.27
N LYS A 96 37.55 -8.00 8.98
CA LYS A 96 37.22 -6.57 8.94
C LYS A 96 37.55 -5.96 7.58
N GLN A 97 38.67 -6.34 6.98
CA GLN A 97 39.07 -5.88 5.64
C GLN A 97 38.09 -6.39 4.56
N CYS A 98 37.74 -7.68 4.56
CA CYS A 98 36.77 -8.26 3.64
C CYS A 98 35.40 -7.58 3.76
N TYR A 99 34.94 -7.33 4.99
CA TYR A 99 33.66 -6.64 5.21
C TYR A 99 33.70 -5.20 4.68
N ARG A 100 34.75 -4.44 4.95
CA ARG A 100 34.92 -3.07 4.40
C ARG A 100 34.93 -3.06 2.88
N ASN A 101 35.65 -3.97 2.25
CA ASN A 101 35.67 -4.10 0.79
C ASN A 101 34.28 -4.46 0.24
N PHE A 102 33.54 -5.34 0.93
CA PHE A 102 32.17 -5.66 0.57
C PHE A 102 31.24 -4.45 0.68
N VAL A 103 31.32 -3.67 1.77
CA VAL A 103 30.53 -2.45 1.94
C VAL A 103 30.87 -1.43 0.85
N SER A 104 32.17 -1.20 0.58
CA SER A 104 32.64 -0.30 -0.49
C SER A 104 32.11 -0.69 -1.88
N ARG A 105 32.10 -1.99 -2.21
CA ARG A 105 31.48 -2.49 -3.45
C ARG A 105 29.96 -2.28 -3.45
N THR A 106 29.31 -2.55 -2.32
CA THR A 106 27.86 -2.42 -2.16
C THR A 106 27.40 -0.98 -2.31
N GLU A 107 28.10 -0.03 -1.71
CA GLU A 107 27.78 1.40 -1.81
C GLU A 107 28.06 1.94 -3.22
N SER A 108 29.16 1.53 -3.86
CA SER A 108 29.49 1.92 -5.25
C SER A 108 28.51 1.33 -6.27
N SER A 109 27.94 0.17 -5.96
CA SER A 109 26.95 -0.48 -6.83
C SER A 109 25.62 0.27 -6.91
N LEU A 110 25.33 1.23 -6.04
CA LEU A 110 24.03 1.88 -5.98
C LEU A 110 23.60 2.50 -7.32
N LEU A 111 24.54 3.06 -8.09
CA LEU A 111 24.25 3.69 -9.38
C LEU A 111 23.93 2.69 -10.50
N HIS A 112 24.52 1.49 -10.45
CA HIS A 112 24.42 0.49 -11.55
C HIS A 112 23.58 -0.74 -11.17
N ASN A 113 23.43 -1.03 -9.87
CA ASN A 113 22.65 -2.13 -9.32
C ASN A 113 22.03 -1.74 -7.94
N PRO A 114 21.00 -0.87 -7.94
CA PRO A 114 20.33 -0.46 -6.70
C PRO A 114 19.76 -1.63 -5.90
N GLN A 115 19.33 -2.72 -6.57
CA GLN A 115 18.74 -3.88 -5.92
C GLN A 115 19.72 -4.54 -4.94
N TYR A 116 21.00 -4.62 -5.31
CA TYR A 116 22.04 -5.19 -4.46
C TYR A 116 22.23 -4.37 -3.17
N PHE A 117 22.35 -3.04 -3.29
CA PHE A 117 22.41 -2.13 -2.14
C PHE A 117 21.19 -2.27 -1.23
N TRP A 118 19.97 -2.22 -1.79
CA TRP A 118 18.76 -2.35 -1.00
C TRP A 118 18.59 -3.73 -0.37
N SER A 119 19.11 -4.79 -0.98
CA SER A 119 19.12 -6.13 -0.39
C SER A 119 20.00 -6.18 0.88
N PHE A 120 21.16 -5.52 0.85
CA PHE A 120 22.04 -5.38 2.01
C PHE A 120 21.34 -4.63 3.15
N ILE A 121 20.67 -3.52 2.86
CA ILE A 121 19.94 -2.74 3.87
C ILE A 121 18.78 -3.55 4.47
N ARG A 122 18.01 -4.27 3.65
CA ARG A 122 16.88 -5.08 4.11
C ARG A 122 17.31 -6.24 5.01
N LYS A 123 18.43 -6.92 4.69
CA LYS A 123 18.97 -8.01 5.52
C LYS A 123 19.36 -7.56 6.93
N ASN A 124 19.72 -6.29 7.09
CA ASN A 124 20.07 -5.72 8.39
C ASN A 124 18.86 -5.18 9.18
N ARG A 125 17.67 -5.17 8.57
CA ARG A 125 16.41 -4.86 9.25
C ARG A 125 15.88 -6.17 9.85
N SER A 126 15.35 -6.12 11.08
CA SER A 126 14.66 -7.26 11.69
C SER A 126 13.56 -7.75 10.74
N SER A 127 13.71 -8.94 10.16
CA SER A 127 12.64 -9.61 9.46
C SER A 127 11.65 -10.12 10.51
N GLN A 128 10.39 -9.71 10.42
CA GLN A 128 9.30 -10.42 11.08
C GLN A 128 9.10 -11.72 10.30
N SER A 129 9.96 -12.72 10.53
CA SER A 129 9.71 -14.07 10.06
C SER A 129 8.53 -14.63 10.83
N ILE A 130 7.74 -15.47 10.17
CA ILE A 130 6.69 -16.25 10.85
C ILE A 130 7.38 -17.08 11.94
N PRO A 131 6.89 -17.06 13.20
CA PRO A 131 7.46 -17.89 14.26
C PRO A 131 7.43 -19.37 13.91
N SER A 132 8.36 -20.16 14.47
CA SER A 132 8.44 -21.61 14.24
C SER A 132 7.21 -22.37 14.75
N CYS A 133 6.45 -21.78 15.67
CA CYS A 133 5.19 -22.29 16.17
C CYS A 133 4.15 -21.17 16.16
N VAL A 134 3.00 -21.44 15.52
CA VAL A 134 1.82 -20.57 15.52
C VAL A 134 0.64 -21.29 16.14
N SER A 135 -0.37 -20.54 16.56
CA SER A 135 -1.56 -21.07 17.19
C SER A 135 -2.84 -20.53 16.57
N LEU A 136 -3.88 -21.36 16.61
CA LEU A 136 -5.25 -21.03 16.25
C LEU A 136 -6.16 -21.69 17.28
N HIS A 137 -6.92 -20.88 18.05
CA HIS A 137 -7.85 -21.38 19.07
C HIS A 137 -7.25 -22.42 20.04
N GLY A 138 -6.00 -22.20 20.49
CA GLY A 138 -5.30 -23.11 21.42
C GLY A 138 -4.61 -24.31 20.77
N LYS A 139 -4.86 -24.61 19.49
CA LYS A 139 -4.09 -25.61 18.72
C LYS A 139 -2.79 -24.99 18.24
N GLN A 140 -1.66 -25.65 18.48
CA GLN A 140 -0.32 -25.21 18.08
C GLN A 140 0.21 -26.01 16.90
N SER A 141 0.97 -25.36 16.01
CA SER A 141 1.63 -26.03 14.91
C SER A 141 2.87 -26.80 15.38
N THR A 142 3.05 -28.02 14.88
CA THR A 142 4.20 -28.88 15.19
C THR A 142 5.25 -28.95 14.08
N SER A 143 4.91 -28.49 12.88
CA SER A 143 5.77 -28.52 11.69
C SER A 143 5.41 -27.39 10.71
N LEU A 144 6.28 -27.09 9.73
CA LEU A 144 6.00 -26.08 8.71
C LEU A 144 4.74 -26.37 7.86
N PRO A 145 4.47 -27.63 7.43
CA PRO A 145 3.20 -27.96 6.79
C PRO A 145 1.98 -27.68 7.69
N ASP A 146 2.07 -28.04 8.97
CA ASP A 146 1.02 -27.79 9.95
C ASP A 146 0.80 -26.28 10.17
N THR A 147 1.88 -25.48 10.23
CA THR A 147 1.81 -24.01 10.24
C THR A 147 1.04 -23.48 9.02
N ALA A 148 1.38 -23.95 7.80
CA ALA A 148 0.70 -23.52 6.58
C ALA A 148 -0.79 -23.92 6.59
N ASN A 149 -1.11 -25.12 7.07
CA ASN A 149 -2.48 -25.60 7.19
C ASN A 149 -3.29 -24.87 8.27
N LEU A 150 -2.69 -24.47 9.39
CA LEU A 150 -3.37 -23.62 10.39
C LEU A 150 -3.74 -22.24 9.81
N PHE A 151 -2.84 -21.63 9.04
CA PHE A 151 -3.16 -20.41 8.31
C PHE A 151 -4.27 -20.63 7.28
N ALA A 152 -4.23 -21.73 6.51
CA ALA A 152 -5.25 -22.05 5.53
C ALA A 152 -6.61 -22.29 6.18
N ALA A 153 -6.66 -23.01 7.31
CA ALA A 153 -7.87 -23.22 8.09
C ALA A 153 -8.45 -21.91 8.60
N TYR A 154 -7.62 -21.02 9.14
CA TYR A 154 -8.08 -19.70 9.58
C TYR A 154 -8.59 -18.85 8.42
N PHE A 155 -7.83 -18.70 7.33
CA PHE A 155 -8.23 -17.86 6.21
C PHE A 155 -9.46 -18.39 5.47
N SER A 156 -9.59 -19.72 5.35
CA SER A 156 -10.80 -20.34 4.78
C SER A 156 -12.03 -20.14 5.66
N SER A 157 -11.88 -20.16 7.01
CA SER A 157 -13.00 -19.93 7.95
C SER A 157 -13.65 -18.55 7.86
N VAL A 158 -13.00 -17.60 7.18
CA VAL A 158 -13.48 -16.21 7.05
C VAL A 158 -14.56 -16.07 6.00
N PHE A 159 -14.52 -16.92 4.96
CA PHE A 159 -15.44 -16.83 3.86
C PHE A 159 -16.86 -17.16 4.33
N THR A 160 -17.82 -16.46 3.73
CA THR A 160 -19.24 -16.66 4.00
C THR A 160 -19.81 -17.70 3.06
N GLN A 161 -20.88 -18.37 3.51
CA GLN A 161 -21.62 -19.26 2.63
C GLN A 161 -22.38 -18.43 1.59
N PRO A 162 -22.58 -18.95 0.37
CA PRO A 162 -23.31 -18.25 -0.67
C PRO A 162 -24.73 -17.93 -0.19
N SER A 163 -25.11 -16.66 -0.23
CA SER A 163 -26.52 -16.30 -0.04
C SER A 163 -27.37 -16.78 -1.21
N PRO A 164 -28.66 -17.13 -0.98
CA PRO A 164 -29.59 -17.36 -2.09
C PRO A 164 -29.61 -16.12 -2.99
N THR A 165 -29.76 -16.33 -4.31
CA THR A 165 -29.80 -15.22 -5.27
C THR A 165 -30.87 -14.23 -4.83
N PRO A 166 -30.53 -12.94 -4.60
CA PRO A 166 -31.52 -11.96 -4.18
C PRO A 166 -32.64 -11.93 -5.24
N SER A 167 -33.89 -11.98 -4.78
CA SER A 167 -35.07 -11.84 -5.63
C SER A 167 -34.90 -10.57 -6.46
N GLN A 168 -35.04 -10.66 -7.79
CA GLN A 168 -34.94 -9.51 -8.69
C GLN A 168 -35.94 -8.42 -8.25
N THR A 169 -35.49 -7.47 -7.45
CA THR A 169 -36.20 -6.22 -7.27
C THR A 169 -36.07 -5.47 -8.60
N LEU A 170 -37.19 -5.15 -9.22
CA LEU A 170 -37.27 -4.26 -10.38
C LEU A 170 -36.59 -2.94 -10.00
N HIS A 171 -35.30 -2.81 -10.34
CA HIS A 171 -34.54 -1.62 -10.05
C HIS A 171 -34.85 -0.55 -11.10
N PRO A 172 -34.91 0.73 -10.70
CA PRO A 172 -35.18 1.82 -11.61
C PRO A 172 -34.12 1.81 -12.72
N ILE A 173 -34.61 2.04 -13.94
CA ILE A 173 -33.91 2.10 -15.24
C ILE A 173 -32.45 2.55 -15.08
N SER A 174 -31.52 1.77 -15.67
CA SER A 174 -30.12 2.15 -15.87
C SER A 174 -30.02 3.62 -16.26
N LEU A 175 -29.45 4.45 -15.38
CA LEU A 175 -29.29 5.88 -15.64
C LEU A 175 -28.33 6.13 -16.82
N PHE A 176 -27.41 5.18 -17.10
CA PHE A 176 -26.43 5.24 -18.18
C PHE A 176 -26.02 3.81 -18.64
N PRO A 177 -25.88 3.54 -19.96
CA PRO A 177 -25.33 2.28 -20.43
C PRO A 177 -23.83 2.21 -20.07
N LEU A 178 -23.49 1.35 -19.11
CA LEU A 178 -22.10 1.04 -18.74
C LEU A 178 -21.50 0.00 -19.70
N PRO A 179 -20.18 -0.24 -19.66
CA PRO A 179 -19.53 -1.18 -20.58
C PRO A 179 -20.13 -2.58 -20.45
N SER A 180 -20.63 -3.12 -21.56
CA SER A 180 -20.98 -4.53 -21.70
C SER A 180 -19.78 -5.40 -22.08
N ASN A 181 -18.64 -4.76 -22.38
CA ASN A 181 -17.45 -5.40 -22.93
C ASN A 181 -16.16 -4.63 -22.55
N ALA A 182 -15.00 -5.27 -22.66
CA ALA A 182 -13.68 -4.67 -22.47
C ALA A 182 -12.87 -4.74 -23.76
N TYR A 183 -12.27 -3.63 -24.20
CA TYR A 183 -11.51 -3.52 -25.45
C TYR A 183 -10.06 -3.11 -25.19
N PHE A 184 -9.14 -3.83 -25.82
CA PHE A 184 -7.70 -3.57 -25.76
C PHE A 184 -7.03 -4.17 -27.01
N SER A 185 -5.88 -3.61 -27.38
CA SER A 185 -5.12 -4.00 -28.57
C SER A 185 -3.97 -4.95 -28.25
N ILE A 186 -3.38 -5.56 -29.28
CA ILE A 186 -2.11 -6.31 -29.16
C ILE A 186 -1.00 -5.41 -28.58
N SER A 187 -1.00 -4.12 -28.93
CA SER A 187 -0.04 -3.14 -28.39
C SER A 187 -0.18 -3.00 -26.88
N ASP A 188 -1.39 -3.04 -26.34
CA ASP A 188 -1.63 -2.92 -24.90
C ASP A 188 -1.17 -4.18 -24.16
N VAL A 189 -1.40 -5.37 -24.73
CA VAL A 189 -0.84 -6.63 -24.21
C VAL A 189 0.69 -6.56 -24.19
N TYR A 190 1.30 -6.09 -25.29
CA TYR A 190 2.75 -5.92 -25.38
C TYR A 190 3.29 -4.95 -24.31
N LYS A 191 2.63 -3.81 -24.07
CA LYS A 191 2.99 -2.84 -23.01
C LYS A 191 2.90 -3.48 -21.62
N CYS A 192 1.86 -4.25 -21.35
CA CYS A 192 1.72 -4.99 -20.09
C CYS A 192 2.85 -6.01 -19.92
N LEU A 193 3.22 -6.76 -20.97
CA LEU A 193 4.37 -7.67 -20.93
C LEU A 193 5.70 -6.92 -20.71
N CYS A 194 5.86 -5.72 -21.27
CA CYS A 194 7.03 -4.86 -21.03
C CYS A 194 7.18 -4.47 -19.55
N SER A 195 6.08 -4.32 -18.82
CA SER A 195 6.10 -3.99 -17.39
C SER A 195 6.70 -5.10 -16.52
N LEU A 196 6.79 -6.34 -17.03
CA LEU A 196 7.39 -7.47 -16.34
C LEU A 196 8.94 -7.49 -16.37
N ARG A 197 9.57 -6.45 -16.94
CA ARG A 197 11.03 -6.32 -16.98
C ARG A 197 11.62 -6.39 -15.57
N ASN A 198 12.62 -7.26 -15.36
CA ASN A 198 13.26 -7.49 -14.06
C ASN A 198 12.33 -8.03 -12.96
N VAL A 199 11.12 -8.49 -13.29
CA VAL A 199 10.23 -9.16 -12.33
C VAL A 199 10.69 -10.60 -12.15
N LYS A 200 11.55 -10.81 -11.14
CA LYS A 200 12.15 -12.12 -10.87
C LYS A 200 11.26 -13.06 -10.06
N SER A 201 10.11 -12.60 -9.58
CA SER A 201 9.17 -13.45 -8.86
C SER A 201 8.51 -14.48 -9.77
N VAL A 202 8.25 -15.65 -9.22
CA VAL A 202 7.57 -16.76 -9.87
C VAL A 202 6.11 -16.73 -9.43
N GLY A 203 5.18 -16.85 -10.38
CA GLY A 203 3.75 -16.98 -10.09
C GLY A 203 3.41 -18.35 -9.49
N PRO A 204 2.18 -18.53 -8.98
CA PRO A 204 1.70 -19.84 -8.50
C PRO A 204 1.64 -20.90 -9.61
N ASP A 205 1.64 -20.48 -10.87
CA ASP A 205 1.76 -21.28 -12.08
C ASP A 205 3.21 -21.72 -12.37
N GLY A 206 4.20 -21.31 -11.57
CA GLY A 206 5.61 -21.67 -11.82
C GLY A 206 6.30 -20.82 -12.90
N ILE A 207 5.64 -19.79 -13.43
CA ILE A 207 6.19 -18.95 -14.51
C ILE A 207 6.80 -17.66 -13.93
N GLN A 208 8.00 -17.31 -14.39
CA GLN A 208 8.69 -16.09 -13.96
C GLN A 208 8.29 -14.88 -14.82
N GLY A 209 8.08 -13.71 -14.21
CA GLY A 209 7.71 -12.49 -14.94
C GLY A 209 8.75 -12.07 -15.99
N ASP A 210 10.04 -12.11 -15.64
CA ASP A 210 11.14 -11.76 -16.54
C ASP A 210 11.25 -12.70 -17.75
N PHE A 211 10.81 -13.96 -17.61
CA PHE A 211 10.72 -14.91 -18.71
C PHE A 211 9.67 -14.46 -19.73
N LEU A 212 8.46 -14.10 -19.27
CA LEU A 212 7.40 -13.55 -20.13
C LEU A 212 7.84 -12.24 -20.80
N TYR A 213 8.52 -11.35 -20.07
CA TYR A 213 9.09 -10.12 -20.63
C TYR A 213 10.07 -10.39 -21.78
N LYS A 214 10.94 -11.40 -21.64
CA LYS A 214 11.91 -11.76 -22.68
C LYS A 214 11.25 -12.30 -23.96
N LEU A 215 10.07 -12.90 -23.84
CA LEU A 215 9.30 -13.47 -24.95
C LEU A 215 8.18 -12.56 -25.46
N ARG A 216 8.04 -11.36 -24.90
CA ARG A 216 6.91 -10.44 -25.14
C ARG A 216 6.53 -10.23 -26.61
N SER A 217 7.50 -10.23 -27.54
CA SER A 217 7.25 -10.00 -28.96
C SER A 217 6.49 -11.14 -29.63
N VAL A 218 6.64 -12.38 -29.15
CA VAL A 218 5.94 -13.55 -29.69
C VAL A 218 4.71 -13.95 -28.88
N LEU A 219 4.62 -13.49 -27.63
CA LEU A 219 3.47 -13.79 -26.76
C LEU A 219 2.32 -12.80 -26.90
N ALA A 220 2.57 -11.56 -27.36
CA ALA A 220 1.57 -10.50 -27.35
C ALA A 220 0.32 -10.83 -28.18
N GLU A 221 0.48 -11.32 -29.41
CA GLU A 221 -0.65 -11.64 -30.29
C GLU A 221 -1.44 -12.88 -29.82
N PRO A 222 -0.81 -14.02 -29.48
CA PRO A 222 -1.54 -15.18 -28.95
C PRO A 222 -2.31 -14.86 -27.66
N LEU A 223 -1.71 -14.09 -26.74
CA LEU A 223 -2.38 -13.67 -25.52
C LEU A 223 -3.56 -12.74 -25.82
N TRP A 224 -3.41 -11.82 -26.78
CA TRP A 224 -4.52 -10.96 -27.21
C TRP A 224 -5.70 -11.79 -27.75
N LEU A 225 -5.44 -12.78 -28.60
CA LEU A 225 -6.48 -13.70 -29.12
C LEU A 225 -7.21 -14.44 -27.99
N LEU A 226 -6.46 -14.99 -27.03
CA LEU A 226 -7.02 -15.70 -25.87
C LEU A 226 -7.88 -14.78 -25.00
N PHE A 227 -7.36 -13.60 -24.65
CA PHE A 227 -8.07 -12.66 -23.79
C PHE A 227 -9.32 -12.10 -24.46
N ARG A 228 -9.27 -11.83 -25.78
CA ARG A 228 -10.45 -11.42 -26.56
C ARG A 228 -11.54 -12.50 -26.52
N ARG A 229 -11.18 -13.75 -26.85
CA ARG A 229 -12.10 -14.91 -26.82
C ARG A 229 -12.68 -15.13 -25.41
N SER A 230 -11.86 -14.98 -24.37
CA SER A 230 -12.31 -15.07 -22.97
C SER A 230 -13.37 -14.02 -22.63
N ILE A 231 -13.16 -12.75 -23.02
CA ILE A 231 -14.15 -11.70 -22.80
C ILE A 231 -15.42 -11.96 -23.60
N ASP A 232 -15.30 -12.29 -24.89
CA ASP A 232 -16.45 -12.54 -25.78
C ASP A 232 -17.34 -13.70 -25.31
N SER A 233 -16.73 -14.70 -24.67
CA SER A 233 -17.45 -15.86 -24.12
C SER A 233 -17.96 -15.67 -22.70
N GLY A 234 -17.60 -14.58 -22.02
CA GLY A 234 -17.94 -14.38 -20.61
C GLY A 234 -17.22 -15.34 -19.65
N ILE A 235 -16.10 -15.95 -20.07
CA ILE A 235 -15.40 -16.98 -19.29
C ILE A 235 -13.99 -16.51 -18.94
N PHE A 236 -13.69 -16.36 -17.65
CA PHE A 236 -12.32 -16.19 -17.17
C PHE A 236 -11.62 -17.55 -17.12
N PRO A 237 -10.45 -17.74 -17.75
CA PRO A 237 -9.80 -19.05 -17.82
C PRO A 237 -9.42 -19.60 -16.44
N SER A 238 -9.79 -20.84 -16.18
CA SER A 238 -9.61 -21.57 -14.92
C SER A 238 -8.13 -21.72 -14.53
N ALA A 239 -7.25 -21.92 -15.51
CA ALA A 239 -5.81 -21.97 -15.28
C ALA A 239 -5.22 -20.65 -14.71
N LEU A 240 -5.93 -19.52 -14.89
CA LEU A 240 -5.56 -18.23 -14.32
C LEU A 240 -6.19 -17.97 -12.93
N LYS A 241 -7.05 -18.87 -12.43
CA LYS A 241 -7.77 -18.73 -11.14
C LYS A 241 -6.98 -19.24 -9.93
N LEU A 242 -5.68 -19.48 -10.09
CA LEU A 242 -4.78 -19.91 -9.02
C LEU A 242 -4.38 -18.75 -8.09
N GLY A 243 -4.14 -19.03 -6.81
CA GLY A 243 -3.66 -18.04 -5.84
C GLY A 243 -2.81 -18.64 -4.71
N SER A 244 -1.55 -18.21 -4.61
CA SER A 244 -0.68 -18.56 -3.48
C SER A 244 -0.72 -17.45 -2.43
N ILE A 245 -1.23 -17.74 -1.24
CA ILE A 245 -1.39 -16.78 -0.14
C ILE A 245 -0.11 -16.72 0.69
N ARG A 246 0.38 -15.52 0.95
CA ARG A 246 1.45 -15.23 1.89
C ARG A 246 0.88 -14.53 3.13
N PRO A 247 0.97 -15.14 4.33
CA PRO A 247 0.58 -14.48 5.57
C PRO A 247 1.50 -13.29 5.86
N ILE A 248 0.92 -12.11 6.10
CA ILE A 248 1.67 -10.92 6.53
C ILE A 248 1.11 -10.43 7.86
N LEU A 249 1.97 -10.33 8.88
CA LEU A 249 1.56 -9.85 10.21
C LEU A 249 0.99 -8.42 10.11
N LYS A 250 -0.26 -8.24 10.54
CA LYS A 250 -0.93 -6.93 10.62
C LYS A 250 -0.46 -6.17 11.86
N SER A 251 -0.63 -6.77 13.03
CA SER A 251 -0.36 -6.22 14.36
C SER A 251 -0.64 -7.28 15.43
N GLY A 252 -0.18 -7.09 16.67
CA GLY A 252 -0.48 -8.01 17.77
C GLY A 252 0.57 -9.09 17.93
N ASP A 253 0.20 -10.20 18.57
CA ASP A 253 1.09 -11.33 18.77
C ASP A 253 1.33 -12.07 17.45
N SER A 254 2.62 -12.26 17.12
CA SER A 254 3.06 -12.99 15.94
C SER A 254 2.77 -14.49 16.00
N THR A 255 2.50 -15.07 17.17
CA THR A 255 2.18 -16.50 17.27
C THR A 255 0.72 -16.81 16.94
N ASP A 256 -0.19 -15.83 17.02
CA ASP A 256 -1.60 -16.01 16.69
C ASP A 256 -1.84 -15.78 15.19
N VAL A 257 -2.34 -16.79 14.48
CA VAL A 257 -2.63 -16.69 13.04
C VAL A 257 -3.70 -15.63 12.72
N SER A 258 -4.56 -15.29 13.70
CA SER A 258 -5.64 -14.32 13.52
C SER A 258 -5.15 -12.90 13.23
N ASN A 259 -3.91 -12.62 13.64
CA ASN A 259 -3.22 -11.34 13.50
C ASN A 259 -2.57 -11.13 12.11
N TYR A 260 -2.72 -12.08 11.18
CA TYR A 260 -2.13 -12.02 9.84
C TYR A 260 -3.17 -11.68 8.77
N ARG A 261 -2.70 -11.01 7.70
CA ARG A 261 -3.46 -10.76 6.47
C ARG A 261 -3.10 -11.78 5.39
N PRO A 262 -4.08 -12.28 4.62
CA PRO A 262 -3.82 -13.15 3.48
C PRO A 262 -3.50 -12.33 2.21
N ILE A 263 -2.22 -12.17 1.85
CA ILE A 263 -1.88 -11.54 0.56
C ILE A 263 -1.79 -12.61 -0.53
N THR A 264 -2.65 -12.51 -1.53
CA THR A 264 -2.74 -13.48 -2.63
C THR A 264 -1.78 -13.10 -3.76
N ILE A 265 -0.87 -14.02 -4.10
CA ILE A 265 -0.01 -13.96 -5.28
C ILE A 265 -0.72 -14.69 -6.43
N LEU A 266 -1.04 -13.93 -7.48
CA LEU A 266 -1.68 -14.44 -8.71
C LEU A 266 -0.67 -14.73 -9.82
N PRO A 267 -1.03 -15.57 -10.81
CA PRO A 267 -0.29 -15.72 -12.07
C PRO A 267 0.00 -14.38 -12.73
N HIS A 268 1.16 -14.24 -13.35
CA HIS A 268 1.51 -12.98 -14.05
C HIS A 268 0.56 -12.70 -15.21
N LEU A 269 0.13 -13.76 -15.92
CA LEU A 269 -0.85 -13.64 -17.01
C LEU A 269 -2.25 -13.22 -16.50
N SER A 270 -2.67 -13.70 -15.32
CA SER A 270 -3.90 -13.21 -14.66
C SER A 270 -3.83 -11.70 -14.43
N LYS A 271 -2.73 -11.22 -13.84
CA LYS A 271 -2.55 -9.78 -13.55
C LYS A 271 -2.51 -8.94 -14.83
N ILE A 272 -1.88 -9.43 -15.89
CA ILE A 272 -1.89 -8.76 -17.20
C ILE A 272 -3.33 -8.64 -17.70
N PHE A 273 -4.09 -9.74 -17.68
CA PHE A 273 -5.46 -9.75 -18.18
C PHE A 273 -6.36 -8.81 -17.37
N GLU A 274 -6.31 -8.90 -16.04
CA GLU A 274 -7.04 -8.00 -15.14
C GLU A 274 -6.67 -6.52 -15.37
N THR A 275 -5.40 -6.21 -15.63
CA THR A 275 -4.94 -4.84 -15.92
C THR A 275 -5.53 -4.32 -17.22
N LEU A 276 -5.59 -5.15 -18.26
CA LEU A 276 -6.18 -4.78 -19.55
C LEU A 276 -7.67 -4.50 -19.41
N VAL A 277 -8.40 -5.38 -18.72
CA VAL A 277 -9.83 -5.20 -18.43
C VAL A 277 -10.05 -3.93 -17.62
N LEU A 278 -9.31 -3.75 -16.51
CA LEU A 278 -9.39 -2.56 -15.67
C LEU A 278 -9.19 -1.29 -16.49
N ASN A 279 -8.12 -1.21 -17.30
CA ASN A 279 -7.84 -0.04 -18.11
C ASN A 279 -8.97 0.29 -19.10
N SER A 280 -9.64 -0.74 -19.65
CA SER A 280 -10.76 -0.55 -20.56
C SER A 280 -12.02 0.01 -19.88
N ILE A 281 -12.31 -0.40 -18.65
CA ILE A 281 -13.60 -0.10 -17.99
C ILE A 281 -13.50 0.99 -16.91
N ARG A 282 -12.29 1.36 -16.49
CA ARG A 282 -12.09 2.26 -15.34
C ARG A 282 -12.69 3.64 -15.54
N SER A 283 -12.56 4.22 -16.73
CA SER A 283 -13.05 5.59 -16.98
C SER A 283 -14.57 5.72 -16.78
N PRO A 284 -15.43 4.92 -17.43
CA PRO A 284 -16.87 5.01 -17.20
C PRO A 284 -17.26 4.62 -15.76
N LEU A 285 -16.63 3.60 -15.18
CA LEU A 285 -16.94 3.17 -13.81
C LEU A 285 -16.47 4.16 -12.74
N ASN A 286 -15.47 5.00 -13.02
CA ASN A 286 -15.06 6.03 -12.08
C ASN A 286 -16.13 7.14 -11.94
N ASN A 287 -16.95 7.35 -12.97
CA ASN A 287 -17.96 8.42 -12.97
C ASN A 287 -19.23 8.07 -12.17
N ILE A 288 -19.46 6.78 -11.90
CA ILE A 288 -20.60 6.31 -11.09
C ILE A 288 -20.25 6.18 -9.59
N LEU A 289 -18.96 6.21 -9.25
CA LEU A 289 -18.52 6.15 -7.86
C LEU A 289 -18.87 7.46 -7.15
N ILE A 290 -19.48 7.34 -5.97
CA ILE A 290 -19.87 8.50 -5.15
C ILE A 290 -18.66 9.37 -4.79
N ASP A 291 -18.89 10.68 -4.64
CA ASP A 291 -17.85 11.66 -4.33
C ASP A 291 -17.28 11.53 -2.91
N GLU A 292 -17.88 10.72 -2.07
CA GLU A 292 -17.40 10.39 -0.73
C GLU A 292 -16.38 9.24 -0.77
N GLN A 293 -16.30 8.49 -1.89
CA GLN A 293 -15.32 7.42 -2.10
C GLN A 293 -13.98 8.01 -2.53
N HIS A 294 -12.94 7.84 -1.70
CA HIS A 294 -11.56 8.21 -2.02
C HIS A 294 -10.64 7.00 -2.16
N GLY A 295 -11.03 5.85 -1.61
CA GLY A 295 -10.29 4.61 -1.76
C GLY A 295 -10.32 4.11 -3.20
N PHE A 296 -9.17 3.70 -3.71
CA PHE A 296 -9.01 3.08 -5.04
C PHE A 296 -9.44 3.93 -6.25
N ARG A 297 -9.82 5.20 -6.05
CA ARG A 297 -10.11 6.15 -7.13
C ARG A 297 -8.86 6.90 -7.59
N PRO A 298 -8.58 6.98 -8.90
CA PRO A 298 -7.53 7.86 -9.42
C PRO A 298 -7.83 9.33 -9.08
N GLY A 299 -6.79 10.13 -8.89
CA GLY A 299 -6.93 11.55 -8.49
C GLY A 299 -7.28 11.78 -7.01
N ARG A 300 -7.62 10.72 -6.26
CA ARG A 300 -7.98 10.78 -4.84
C ARG A 300 -6.94 10.11 -3.96
N SER A 301 -6.89 10.52 -2.70
CA SER A 301 -5.89 10.03 -1.73
C SER A 301 -6.40 10.13 -0.29
N THR A 302 -5.60 9.59 0.63
CA THR A 302 -5.79 9.80 2.08
C THR A 302 -5.78 11.28 2.46
N ILE A 303 -5.04 12.11 1.70
CA ILE A 303 -4.95 13.57 1.89
C ILE A 303 -6.27 14.23 1.51
N THR A 304 -6.84 13.91 0.35
CA THR A 304 -8.12 14.50 -0.09
C THR A 304 -9.26 14.10 0.84
N CYS A 305 -9.28 12.83 1.26
CA CYS A 305 -10.29 12.32 2.20
C CYS A 305 -10.25 13.08 3.55
N ASN A 306 -9.05 13.20 4.15
CA ASN A 306 -8.92 13.96 5.40
C ASN A 306 -9.09 15.47 5.20
N LEU A 307 -8.82 16.01 4.01
CA LEU A 307 -9.04 17.42 3.71
C LEU A 307 -10.53 17.77 3.75
N SER A 308 -11.38 16.91 3.20
CA SER A 308 -12.85 17.03 3.30
C SER A 308 -13.31 17.04 4.75
N LEU A 309 -12.87 16.06 5.55
CA LEU A 309 -13.19 16.01 6.99
C LEU A 309 -12.70 17.27 7.73
N HIS A 310 -11.45 17.68 7.51
CA HIS A 310 -10.87 18.86 8.14
C HIS A 310 -11.67 20.12 7.81
N SER A 311 -12.01 20.32 6.54
CA SER A 311 -12.82 21.46 6.09
C SER A 311 -14.15 21.52 6.84
N TYR A 312 -14.88 20.40 6.92
CA TYR A 312 -16.14 20.31 7.67
C TYR A 312 -15.98 20.64 9.17
N ILE A 313 -14.90 20.15 9.80
CA ILE A 313 -14.61 20.43 11.21
C ILE A 313 -14.24 21.91 11.41
N TYR A 314 -13.42 22.50 10.54
CA TYR A 314 -13.02 23.92 10.65
C TYR A 314 -14.22 24.85 10.50
N ASP A 315 -15.15 24.54 9.58
CA ASP A 315 -16.39 25.31 9.42
C ASP A 315 -17.27 25.18 10.68
N SER A 316 -17.34 23.98 11.26
CA SER A 316 -18.09 23.76 12.50
C SER A 316 -17.45 24.49 13.69
N PHE A 317 -16.12 24.56 13.79
CA PHE A 317 -15.43 25.36 14.80
C PHE A 317 -15.71 26.86 14.68
N ARG A 318 -15.80 27.38 13.44
CA ARG A 318 -16.17 28.78 13.19
C ARG A 318 -17.58 29.07 13.72
N ASP A 319 -18.49 28.11 13.58
CA ASP A 319 -19.87 28.20 14.04
C ASP A 319 -20.04 27.83 15.53
N ASN A 320 -18.94 27.70 16.29
CA ASN A 320 -18.92 27.28 17.70
C ASN A 320 -19.65 25.94 17.96
N CYS A 321 -19.60 25.03 17.00
CA CYS A 321 -20.18 23.68 17.11
C CYS A 321 -19.08 22.63 17.30
N GLN A 322 -19.44 21.49 17.89
CA GLN A 322 -18.61 20.29 17.82
C GLN A 322 -18.98 19.45 16.60
N VAL A 323 -18.11 18.51 16.24
CA VAL A 323 -18.38 17.47 15.25
C VAL A 323 -18.10 16.13 15.89
N ASP A 324 -19.08 15.24 15.89
CA ASP A 324 -18.86 13.86 16.27
C ASP A 324 -18.59 13.03 15.02
N VAL A 325 -17.51 12.25 15.06
CA VAL A 325 -17.09 11.36 13.97
C VAL A 325 -17.08 9.94 14.48
N ILE A 326 -17.86 9.06 13.84
CA ILE A 326 -17.86 7.63 14.11
C ILE A 326 -16.99 6.95 13.06
N TYR A 327 -15.91 6.34 13.52
CA TYR A 327 -15.03 5.49 12.72
C TYR A 327 -15.53 4.05 12.81
N THR A 328 -15.76 3.45 11.65
CA THR A 328 -16.21 2.06 11.53
C THR A 328 -15.08 1.18 11.01
N ASP A 329 -15.09 -0.11 11.38
CA ASP A 329 -14.16 -1.11 10.87
C ASP A 329 -14.95 -2.37 10.49
N PHE A 330 -15.01 -2.72 9.21
CA PHE A 330 -15.70 -3.93 8.75
C PHE A 330 -14.82 -5.16 8.96
N SER A 331 -15.40 -6.22 9.55
CA SER A 331 -14.67 -7.44 9.84
C SER A 331 -14.34 -8.21 8.56
N LYS A 332 -13.10 -8.05 8.09
CA LYS A 332 -12.54 -8.81 6.94
C LYS A 332 -13.33 -8.54 5.65
N ALA A 333 -13.61 -7.26 5.38
CA ALA A 333 -14.53 -6.81 4.34
C ALA A 333 -14.28 -7.43 2.96
N PHE A 334 -13.02 -7.45 2.51
CA PHE A 334 -12.64 -8.03 1.21
C PHE A 334 -12.95 -9.52 1.10
N ASP A 335 -12.79 -10.27 2.19
CA ASP A 335 -12.99 -11.72 2.22
C ASP A 335 -14.49 -12.07 2.33
N ARG A 336 -15.32 -11.13 2.79
CA ARG A 336 -16.76 -11.32 3.01
C ARG A 336 -17.67 -10.88 1.87
N VAL A 337 -17.14 -10.28 0.81
CA VAL A 337 -17.96 -9.83 -0.34
C VAL A 337 -18.74 -11.01 -0.91
N ASP A 338 -20.06 -11.04 -0.74
CA ASP A 338 -20.91 -12.09 -1.30
C ASP A 338 -20.94 -11.97 -2.83
N HIS A 339 -20.68 -13.09 -3.52
CA HIS A 339 -20.56 -13.08 -4.98
C HIS A 339 -21.88 -12.79 -5.68
N ASN A 340 -23.01 -13.25 -5.13
CA ASN A 340 -24.33 -13.01 -5.73
C ASN A 340 -24.75 -11.56 -5.58
N HIS A 341 -24.56 -10.97 -4.40
CA HIS A 341 -24.79 -9.55 -4.16
C HIS A 341 -23.86 -8.69 -5.03
N LEU A 342 -22.58 -9.03 -5.15
CA LEU A 342 -21.67 -8.32 -6.05
C LEU A 342 -22.18 -8.35 -7.49
N MET A 343 -22.59 -9.51 -8.02
CA MET A 343 -23.13 -9.60 -9.38
C MET A 343 -24.43 -8.80 -9.54
N SER A 344 -25.33 -8.85 -8.55
CA SER A 344 -26.55 -8.04 -8.55
C SER A 344 -26.24 -6.55 -8.54
N THR A 345 -25.24 -6.12 -7.77
CA THR A 345 -24.78 -4.72 -7.76
C THR A 345 -24.25 -4.32 -9.13
N LEU A 346 -23.38 -5.12 -9.74
CA LEU A 346 -22.82 -4.84 -11.08
C LEU A 346 -23.91 -4.77 -12.17
N ASP A 347 -24.89 -5.66 -12.11
CA ASP A 347 -26.04 -5.65 -13.02
C ASP A 347 -26.90 -4.39 -12.81
N SER A 348 -27.21 -4.05 -11.56
CA SER A 348 -28.06 -2.90 -11.20
C SER A 348 -27.47 -1.54 -11.61
N ILE A 349 -26.14 -1.40 -11.63
CA ILE A 349 -25.47 -0.18 -12.12
C ILE A 349 -25.42 -0.12 -13.65
N GLY A 350 -25.70 -1.23 -14.34
CA GLY A 350 -25.83 -1.31 -15.81
C GLY A 350 -24.69 -2.03 -16.54
N ILE A 351 -23.85 -2.83 -15.85
CA ILE A 351 -22.83 -3.64 -16.54
C ILE A 351 -23.52 -4.79 -17.27
N GLY A 352 -23.47 -4.76 -18.61
CA GLY A 352 -24.10 -5.77 -19.45
C GLY A 352 -23.22 -7.00 -19.78
N GLU A 353 -23.81 -7.92 -20.53
CA GLU A 353 -23.13 -9.10 -21.05
C GLU A 353 -22.31 -8.82 -22.32
N PRO A 354 -21.18 -9.53 -22.55
CA PRO A 354 -20.68 -10.70 -21.81
C PRO A 354 -19.81 -10.38 -20.58
N LEU A 355 -19.54 -9.10 -20.30
CA LEU A 355 -18.62 -8.70 -19.23
C LEU A 355 -19.12 -9.08 -17.82
N LEU A 356 -20.43 -9.02 -17.58
CA LEU A 356 -21.03 -9.44 -16.32
C LEU A 356 -20.76 -10.94 -16.04
N SER A 357 -21.02 -11.81 -17.01
CA SER A 357 -20.67 -13.24 -16.94
C SER A 357 -19.18 -13.46 -16.74
N TRP A 358 -18.34 -12.65 -17.40
CA TRP A 358 -16.89 -12.72 -17.21
C TRP A 358 -16.47 -12.41 -15.77
N PHE A 359 -17.06 -11.39 -15.13
CA PHE A 359 -16.81 -11.10 -13.71
C PHE A 359 -17.27 -12.22 -12.79
N ARG A 360 -18.45 -12.81 -13.05
CA ARG A 360 -18.93 -13.97 -12.31
C ARG A 360 -17.95 -15.13 -12.43
N SER A 361 -17.46 -15.42 -13.63
CA SER A 361 -16.46 -16.45 -13.87
C SER A 361 -15.12 -16.13 -13.18
N TYR A 362 -14.70 -14.87 -13.17
CA TYR A 362 -13.44 -14.42 -12.56
C TYR A 362 -13.36 -14.63 -11.04
N ILE A 363 -14.46 -14.39 -10.31
CA ILE A 363 -14.50 -14.49 -8.84
C ILE A 363 -14.83 -15.90 -8.32
N THR A 364 -15.49 -16.74 -9.12
CA THR A 364 -15.93 -18.08 -8.72
C THR A 364 -14.90 -19.17 -9.05
N ASN A 365 -14.99 -20.31 -8.35
CA ASN A 365 -14.16 -21.51 -8.58
C ASN A 365 -12.65 -21.23 -8.57
N ARG A 366 -12.20 -20.33 -7.69
CA ARG A 366 -10.78 -20.04 -7.49
C ARG A 366 -10.14 -21.11 -6.61
N ILE A 367 -8.88 -21.42 -6.89
CA ILE A 367 -8.10 -22.38 -6.10
C ILE A 367 -7.00 -21.61 -5.38
N GLN A 368 -6.98 -21.72 -4.05
CA GLN A 368 -6.01 -21.04 -3.21
C GLN A 368 -5.29 -22.01 -2.28
N TRP A 369 -4.09 -21.63 -1.84
CA TRP A 369 -3.33 -22.31 -0.79
C TRP A 369 -2.44 -21.30 -0.08
N VAL A 370 -2.04 -21.59 1.15
CA VAL A 370 -1.09 -20.78 1.91
C VAL A 370 0.32 -21.31 1.70
N THR A 371 1.29 -20.42 1.48
CA THR A 371 2.71 -20.79 1.42
C THR A 371 3.50 -20.10 2.53
N VAL A 372 4.01 -20.89 3.46
CA VAL A 372 4.93 -20.46 4.53
C VAL A 372 6.32 -20.94 4.16
N ASP A 373 7.27 -20.00 4.03
CA ASP A 373 8.59 -20.26 3.47
C ASP A 373 8.52 -20.99 2.11
N SER A 374 8.93 -22.26 2.07
CA SER A 374 8.94 -23.15 0.91
C SER A 374 7.87 -24.24 0.95
N THR A 375 6.97 -24.22 1.94
CA THR A 375 5.96 -25.26 2.16
C THR A 375 4.56 -24.71 1.89
N SER A 376 3.73 -25.49 1.19
CA SER A 376 2.34 -25.16 0.89
C SER A 376 1.38 -25.94 1.77
N SER A 377 0.24 -25.31 2.09
CA SER A 377 -0.92 -25.97 2.67
C SER A 377 -1.67 -26.80 1.62
N ASP A 378 -2.70 -27.51 2.08
CA ASP A 378 -3.74 -28.04 1.21
C ASP A 378 -4.48 -26.92 0.48
N HIS A 379 -5.09 -27.28 -0.66
CA HIS A 379 -5.88 -26.37 -1.47
C HIS A 379 -7.27 -26.14 -0.86
N PHE A 380 -7.81 -24.95 -1.05
CA PHE A 380 -9.19 -24.61 -0.73
C PHE A 380 -9.79 -23.65 -1.76
N THR A 381 -11.11 -23.59 -1.79
CA THR A 381 -11.89 -22.74 -2.70
C THR A 381 -12.65 -21.68 -1.90
N PRO A 382 -12.36 -20.38 -2.09
CA PRO A 382 -13.14 -19.31 -1.49
C PRO A 382 -14.59 -19.32 -1.99
N SER A 383 -15.55 -19.33 -1.06
CA SER A 383 -16.99 -19.21 -1.35
C SER A 383 -17.49 -17.77 -1.42
N SER A 384 -16.68 -16.82 -0.95
CA SER A 384 -16.95 -15.39 -0.95
C SER A 384 -15.65 -14.59 -1.12
N GLY A 385 -15.80 -13.28 -1.26
CA GLY A 385 -14.72 -12.31 -1.25
C GLY A 385 -14.12 -12.04 -2.62
N VAL A 386 -13.31 -10.99 -2.68
CA VAL A 386 -12.48 -10.65 -3.84
C VAL A 386 -11.00 -10.76 -3.42
N PRO A 387 -10.11 -11.39 -4.21
CA PRO A 387 -8.77 -11.73 -3.72
C PRO A 387 -7.94 -10.50 -3.34
N GLN A 388 -7.40 -10.48 -2.11
CA GLN A 388 -6.51 -9.41 -1.66
C GLN A 388 -5.17 -9.48 -2.42
N GLY A 389 -4.91 -8.50 -3.28
CA GLY A 389 -3.72 -8.46 -4.15
C GLY A 389 -4.01 -8.67 -5.64
N ALA A 390 -5.27 -8.92 -6.02
CA ALA A 390 -5.70 -8.85 -7.41
C ALA A 390 -5.82 -7.39 -7.88
N VAL A 391 -5.74 -7.19 -9.19
CA VAL A 391 -5.80 -5.87 -9.82
C VAL A 391 -7.24 -5.34 -9.88
N LEU A 392 -8.22 -6.22 -10.11
CA LEU A 392 -9.64 -5.84 -10.18
C LEU A 392 -10.34 -5.74 -8.82
N SER A 393 -9.85 -6.45 -7.81
CA SER A 393 -10.49 -6.49 -6.47
C SER A 393 -10.78 -5.11 -5.86
N PRO A 394 -9.90 -4.11 -5.94
CA PRO A 394 -10.17 -2.79 -5.37
C PRO A 394 -11.34 -2.05 -6.04
N LEU A 395 -11.46 -2.16 -7.36
CA LEU A 395 -12.59 -1.57 -8.11
C LEU A 395 -13.90 -2.28 -7.77
N LEU A 396 -13.89 -3.61 -7.77
CA LEU A 396 -15.08 -4.41 -7.43
C LEU A 396 -15.56 -4.12 -6.00
N PHE A 397 -14.64 -4.00 -5.05
CA PHE A 397 -14.97 -3.62 -3.69
C PHE A 397 -15.54 -2.20 -3.60
N ALA A 398 -14.95 -1.22 -4.30
CA ALA A 398 -15.46 0.15 -4.32
C ALA A 398 -16.88 0.25 -4.89
N LEU A 399 -17.18 -0.53 -5.94
CA LEU A 399 -18.53 -0.63 -6.51
C LEU A 399 -19.51 -1.32 -5.55
N PHE A 400 -19.07 -2.38 -4.87
CA PHE A 400 -19.88 -3.13 -3.91
C PHE A 400 -20.42 -2.25 -2.78
N VAL A 401 -19.60 -1.34 -2.26
CA VAL A 401 -19.96 -0.44 -1.15
C VAL A 401 -20.49 0.92 -1.59
N ASN A 402 -20.69 1.15 -2.89
CA ASN A 402 -20.97 2.47 -3.45
C ASN A 402 -22.32 3.06 -3.01
N SER A 403 -23.27 2.22 -2.57
CA SER A 403 -24.59 2.65 -2.10
C SER A 403 -24.62 3.15 -0.65
N ALA A 404 -23.48 3.13 0.06
CA ALA A 404 -23.41 3.46 1.49
C ALA A 404 -23.91 4.87 1.85
N ASP A 405 -23.73 5.88 0.98
CA ASP A 405 -24.20 7.24 1.26
C ASP A 405 -25.72 7.34 1.22
N SER A 406 -26.37 6.55 0.35
CA SER A 406 -27.83 6.62 0.12
C SER A 406 -28.69 6.24 1.33
N VAL A 407 -28.11 5.56 2.33
CA VAL A 407 -28.84 5.15 3.54
C VAL A 407 -28.79 6.20 4.65
N LEU A 408 -27.90 7.19 4.56
CA LEU A 408 -27.73 8.25 5.54
C LEU A 408 -28.69 9.41 5.25
N GLN A 409 -29.25 10.03 6.28
CA GLN A 409 -30.15 11.19 6.13
C GLN A 409 -29.52 12.53 6.55
N HIS A 410 -28.63 12.51 7.54
CA HIS A 410 -28.13 13.73 8.18
C HIS A 410 -26.60 13.79 8.17
N ALA A 411 -25.95 12.68 8.51
CA ALA A 411 -24.51 12.54 8.57
C ALA A 411 -23.87 12.61 7.18
N LYS A 412 -22.62 13.05 7.13
CA LYS A 412 -21.76 12.94 5.96
C LYS A 412 -20.94 11.67 6.02
N LEU A 413 -20.64 11.09 4.85
CA LEU A 413 -19.83 9.88 4.71
C LEU A 413 -18.47 10.22 4.09
N LEU A 414 -17.44 9.49 4.50
CA LEU A 414 -16.19 9.38 3.76
C LEU A 414 -15.74 7.93 3.76
N ILE A 415 -15.36 7.42 2.59
CA ILE A 415 -14.91 6.04 2.40
C ILE A 415 -13.47 6.03 1.87
N PHE A 416 -12.63 5.21 2.49
CA PHE A 416 -11.32 4.87 1.96
C PHE A 416 -11.10 3.37 2.06
N ALA A 417 -11.38 2.65 0.97
CA ALA A 417 -11.42 1.19 0.97
C ALA A 417 -12.47 0.69 1.98
N ASP A 418 -12.09 -0.18 2.91
CA ASP A 418 -12.94 -0.70 3.98
C ASP A 418 -13.13 0.27 5.16
N ASP A 419 -12.29 1.31 5.28
CA ASP A 419 -12.43 2.33 6.32
C ASP A 419 -13.55 3.31 5.93
N MET A 420 -14.70 3.23 6.60
CA MET A 420 -15.77 4.22 6.50
C MET A 420 -15.86 5.06 7.77
N LYS A 421 -16.15 6.34 7.61
CA LYS A 421 -16.43 7.25 8.73
C LYS A 421 -17.66 8.08 8.42
N ILE A 422 -18.57 8.16 9.38
CA ILE A 422 -19.70 9.08 9.32
C ILE A 422 -19.50 10.20 10.32
N PHE A 423 -19.91 11.41 9.97
CA PHE A 423 -19.69 12.57 10.82
C PHE A 423 -20.80 13.59 10.69
N PHE A 424 -21.10 14.24 11.81
CA PHE A 424 -22.18 15.20 11.89
C PHE A 424 -21.86 16.33 12.87
N ARG A 425 -22.34 17.52 12.55
CA ARG A 425 -22.23 18.69 13.41
C ARG A 425 -23.26 18.58 14.53
N ILE A 426 -22.81 18.71 15.78
CA ILE A 426 -23.66 18.59 16.96
C ILE A 426 -23.80 19.96 17.62
N LYS A 427 -25.04 20.43 17.74
CA LYS A 427 -25.43 21.65 18.48
C LYS A 427 -26.30 21.35 19.69
N SER A 428 -26.91 20.18 19.71
CA SER A 428 -27.87 19.73 20.72
C SER A 428 -27.82 18.22 20.88
N ILE A 429 -28.42 17.71 21.95
CA ILE A 429 -28.59 16.25 22.15
C ILE A 429 -29.44 15.63 21.03
N SER A 430 -30.37 16.39 20.44
CA SER A 430 -31.18 15.92 19.31
C SER A 430 -30.33 15.57 18.09
N ASP A 431 -29.25 16.32 17.83
CA ASP A 431 -28.31 16.02 16.75
C ASP A 431 -27.55 14.72 16.98
N CYS A 432 -27.24 14.38 18.24
CA CYS A 432 -26.64 13.09 18.59
C CYS A 432 -27.57 11.93 18.25
N HIS A 433 -28.88 12.08 18.52
CA HIS A 433 -29.87 11.07 18.14
C HIS A 433 -30.00 10.90 16.62
N LEU A 434 -29.87 11.99 15.84
CA LEU A 434 -29.85 11.91 14.38
C LEU A 434 -28.63 11.11 13.89
N LEU A 435 -27.44 11.39 14.43
CA LEU A 435 -26.22 10.65 14.09
C LEU A 435 -26.30 9.18 14.54
N GLN A 436 -26.90 8.90 15.70
CA GLN A 436 -27.15 7.53 16.18
C GLN A 436 -28.10 6.76 15.26
N ASN A 437 -29.13 7.41 14.72
CA ASN A 437 -30.07 6.81 13.76
C ASN A 437 -29.36 6.50 12.43
N ASP A 438 -28.54 7.41 11.93
CA ASP A 438 -27.75 7.18 10.71
C ASP A 438 -26.71 6.05 10.90
N LEU A 439 -26.10 5.95 12.09
CA LEU A 439 -25.25 4.82 12.45
C LEU A 439 -26.01 3.49 12.36
N GLN A 440 -27.24 3.42 12.89
CA GLN A 440 -28.06 2.20 12.84
C GLN A 440 -28.42 1.82 11.40
N ARG A 441 -28.68 2.80 10.53
CA ARG A 441 -28.94 2.56 9.11
C ARG A 441 -27.72 2.03 8.39
N LEU A 442 -26.54 2.58 8.68
CA LEU A 442 -25.27 2.08 8.13
C LEU A 442 -24.99 0.64 8.59
N VAL A 443 -25.29 0.30 9.85
CA VAL A 443 -25.18 -1.06 10.38
C VAL A 443 -26.11 -2.01 9.63
N ALA A 444 -27.40 -1.67 9.54
CA ALA A 444 -28.40 -2.49 8.84
C ALA A 444 -28.06 -2.67 7.35
N TRP A 445 -27.56 -1.62 6.70
CA TRP A 445 -27.05 -1.67 5.33
C TRP A 445 -25.87 -2.64 5.21
N GLY A 446 -24.88 -2.55 6.09
CA GLY A 446 -23.74 -3.45 6.11
C GLY A 446 -24.17 -4.91 6.29
N GLU A 447 -25.05 -5.17 7.25
CA GLU A 447 -25.61 -6.51 7.50
C GLU A 447 -26.37 -7.06 6.29
N SER A 448 -27.13 -6.23 5.58
CA SER A 448 -27.83 -6.62 4.34
C SER A 448 -26.88 -7.04 3.21
N LEU A 449 -25.65 -6.52 3.21
CA LEU A 449 -24.59 -6.90 2.27
C LEU A 449 -23.69 -8.04 2.78
N GLY A 450 -23.98 -8.61 3.96
CA GLY A 450 -23.12 -9.61 4.61
C GLY A 450 -21.84 -9.03 5.23
N LEU A 451 -21.76 -7.70 5.40
CA LEU A 451 -20.63 -6.99 6.00
C LEU A 451 -20.92 -6.59 7.44
N ALA A 452 -20.41 -7.37 8.40
CA ALA A 452 -20.54 -7.07 9.82
C ALA A 452 -19.44 -6.11 10.34
N LEU A 453 -19.83 -5.15 11.18
CA LEU A 453 -18.89 -4.27 11.88
C LEU A 453 -18.11 -5.03 12.97
N ASN A 454 -16.84 -4.67 13.12
CA ASN A 454 -16.03 -4.99 14.29
C ASN A 454 -16.26 -3.91 15.36
N ILE A 455 -17.29 -4.08 16.20
CA ILE A 455 -17.69 -3.07 17.19
C ILE A 455 -16.51 -2.69 18.12
N ALA A 456 -15.67 -3.66 18.50
CA ALA A 456 -14.50 -3.43 19.36
C ALA A 456 -13.42 -2.53 18.74
N LYS A 457 -13.42 -2.36 17.41
CA LYS A 457 -12.52 -1.47 16.69
C LYS A 457 -13.20 -0.20 16.17
N CYS A 458 -14.53 -0.16 16.23
CA CYS A 458 -15.29 1.05 15.98
C CYS A 458 -15.06 2.04 17.14
N SER A 459 -14.98 3.31 16.81
CA SER A 459 -14.70 4.34 17.80
C SER A 459 -15.33 5.67 17.44
N VAL A 460 -15.51 6.53 18.45
CA VAL A 460 -16.07 7.88 18.29
C VAL A 460 -15.02 8.90 18.68
N MET A 461 -14.87 9.95 17.88
CA MET A 461 -14.04 11.11 18.19
C MET A 461 -14.90 12.37 18.09
N THR A 462 -15.01 13.10 19.19
CA THR A 462 -15.58 14.45 19.18
C THR A 462 -14.49 15.46 18.91
N PHE A 463 -14.63 16.21 17.82
CA PHE A 463 -13.79 17.37 17.51
C PHE A 463 -14.47 18.64 18.01
N SER A 464 -13.78 19.42 18.83
CA SER A 464 -14.33 20.63 19.43
C SER A 464 -13.25 21.62 19.86
N ARG A 465 -13.61 22.90 19.87
CA ARG A 465 -12.86 24.00 20.50
C ARG A 465 -13.69 24.78 21.52
N ILE A 466 -14.94 24.37 21.77
CA ILE A 466 -15.80 24.96 22.80
C ILE A 466 -15.55 24.30 24.16
N ASN A 467 -15.80 25.02 25.24
CA ASN A 467 -15.59 24.53 26.60
C ASN A 467 -16.66 23.51 27.03
N ALA A 468 -17.93 23.79 26.71
CA ALA A 468 -19.07 22.94 27.06
C ALA A 468 -19.40 22.03 25.89
N VAL A 469 -18.79 20.84 25.85
CA VAL A 469 -19.07 19.84 24.82
C VAL A 469 -20.23 18.97 25.25
N ILE A 470 -21.10 18.66 24.30
CA ILE A 470 -22.21 17.72 24.47
C ILE A 470 -21.63 16.31 24.42
N GLU A 471 -21.74 15.59 25.53
CA GLU A 471 -21.31 14.20 25.62
C GLU A 471 -22.47 13.27 25.29
N HIS A 472 -22.22 12.29 24.42
CA HIS A 472 -23.19 11.28 24.03
C HIS A 472 -22.51 9.93 23.82
N ILE A 473 -23.19 8.86 24.21
CA ILE A 473 -22.71 7.49 24.04
C ILE A 473 -23.42 6.89 22.84
N TYR A 474 -22.69 6.71 21.75
CA TYR A 474 -23.18 6.00 20.57
C TYR A 474 -23.08 4.49 20.76
N THR A 475 -24.09 3.75 20.31
CA THR A 475 -24.22 2.32 20.50
C THR A 475 -24.52 1.58 19.20
N VAL A 476 -24.05 0.34 19.09
CA VAL A 476 -24.40 -0.63 18.04
C VAL A 476 -24.77 -1.92 18.75
N ASN A 477 -25.96 -2.48 18.47
CA ASN A 477 -26.46 -3.71 19.11
C ASN A 477 -26.33 -3.66 20.65
N ASN A 478 -26.77 -2.55 21.26
CA ASN A 478 -26.66 -2.24 22.69
C ASN A 478 -25.23 -2.20 23.26
N THR A 479 -24.21 -2.25 22.41
CA THR A 479 -22.81 -2.14 22.80
C THR A 479 -22.32 -0.72 22.55
N ALA A 480 -21.79 -0.06 23.57
CA ALA A 480 -21.23 1.27 23.45
C ALA A 480 -19.94 1.29 22.61
N LEU A 481 -19.84 2.26 21.70
CA LEU A 481 -18.62 2.49 20.93
C LEU A 481 -17.53 3.12 21.81
N THR A 482 -16.28 2.80 21.49
CA THR A 482 -15.13 3.33 22.26
C THR A 482 -14.92 4.81 21.96
N ALA A 483 -15.01 5.66 22.98
CA ALA A 483 -14.69 7.09 22.87
C ALA A 483 -13.17 7.34 22.84
N CYS A 484 -12.71 8.11 21.84
CA CYS A 484 -11.33 8.56 21.71
C CYS A 484 -11.13 9.86 22.51
N ASN A 485 -10.57 9.76 23.72
CA ASN A 485 -10.49 10.92 24.62
C ASN A 485 -9.42 11.96 24.21
N ASN A 486 -8.33 11.54 23.55
CA ASN A 486 -7.19 12.41 23.26
C ASN A 486 -6.95 12.63 21.77
N TYR A 487 -6.89 11.54 21.02
CA TYR A 487 -6.62 11.55 19.59
C TYR A 487 -7.20 10.30 18.93
N VAL A 488 -7.42 10.39 17.63
CA VAL A 488 -7.75 9.27 16.76
C VAL A 488 -6.69 9.14 15.65
N LYS A 489 -6.45 7.92 15.18
CA LYS A 489 -5.62 7.69 13.99
C LYS A 489 -6.53 7.53 12.79
N ASP A 490 -6.37 8.39 11.78
CA ASP A 490 -7.17 8.34 10.56
C ASP A 490 -6.25 8.38 9.32
N LEU A 491 -6.28 7.32 8.50
CA LEU A 491 -5.52 7.18 7.24
C LEU A 491 -4.02 7.60 7.30
N GLY A 492 -3.39 7.39 8.45
CA GLY A 492 -1.97 7.69 8.70
C GLY A 492 -1.73 9.01 9.45
N PHE A 493 -2.78 9.78 9.75
CA PHE A 493 -2.74 11.01 10.53
C PHE A 493 -3.12 10.78 11.99
N THR A 494 -2.66 11.65 12.88
CA THR A 494 -3.05 11.63 14.29
C THR A 494 -3.81 12.91 14.58
N LEU A 495 -5.12 12.79 14.72
CA LEU A 495 -6.03 13.92 14.84
C LEU A 495 -6.42 14.10 16.30
N THR A 496 -6.15 15.28 16.85
CA THR A 496 -6.55 15.67 18.21
C THR A 496 -7.89 16.38 18.19
N ARG A 497 -8.57 16.48 19.34
CA ARG A 497 -9.90 17.11 19.48
C ARG A 497 -10.01 18.49 18.86
N ASN A 498 -8.94 19.28 18.91
CA ASN A 498 -8.89 20.63 18.38
C ASN A 498 -8.20 20.72 17.00
N LEU A 499 -7.88 19.59 16.35
CA LEU A 499 -7.07 19.51 15.14
C LEU A 499 -5.69 20.20 15.24
N CYS A 500 -5.09 20.24 16.43
CA CYS A 500 -3.73 20.72 16.60
C CYS A 500 -2.73 19.68 16.06
N PRO A 501 -1.82 20.06 15.12
CA PRO A 501 -0.91 19.10 14.48
C PRO A 501 0.28 18.71 15.35
N ASN A 502 0.50 19.37 16.50
CA ASN A 502 1.71 19.19 17.32
C ASN A 502 1.94 17.72 17.74
N MET A 503 0.88 17.02 18.15
CA MET A 503 0.99 15.61 18.55
C MET A 503 1.38 14.73 17.36
N HIS A 504 0.76 14.93 16.19
CA HIS A 504 1.13 14.23 14.97
C HIS A 504 2.60 14.47 14.61
N ILE A 505 3.03 15.74 14.62
CA ILE A 505 4.41 16.15 14.33
C ILE A 505 5.41 15.47 15.28
N GLN A 506 5.10 15.42 16.57
CA GLN A 506 5.94 14.74 17.55
C GLN A 506 6.07 13.24 17.25
N ILE A 507 4.95 12.57 16.93
CA ILE A 507 4.93 11.14 16.60
C ILE A 507 5.77 10.85 15.34
N ILE A 508 5.58 11.60 14.25
CA ILE A 508 6.34 11.40 13.01
C ILE A 508 7.82 11.71 13.19
N CYS A 509 8.17 12.76 13.96
CA CYS A 509 9.57 13.08 14.27
C CYS A 509 10.23 11.97 15.08
N CYS A 510 9.55 11.43 16.10
CA CYS A 510 10.03 10.28 16.86
C CYS A 510 10.25 9.05 15.98
N LYS A 511 9.30 8.74 15.08
CA LYS A 511 9.40 7.63 14.13
C LYS A 511 10.57 7.83 13.16
N ALA A 512 10.73 9.04 12.61
CA ALA A 512 11.81 9.41 11.72
C ALA A 512 13.18 9.33 12.41
N LEU A 513 13.29 9.78 13.67
CA LEU A 513 14.52 9.70 14.47
C LEU A 513 14.91 8.25 14.80
N LYS A 514 13.94 7.38 15.11
CA LYS A 514 14.19 5.94 15.31
C LYS A 514 14.78 5.31 14.05
N LEU A 515 14.19 5.63 12.89
CA LEU A 515 14.66 5.13 11.60
C LEU A 515 16.02 5.71 11.20
N LEU A 516 16.27 6.99 11.50
CA LEU A 516 17.58 7.60 11.36
C LEU A 516 18.62 6.91 12.25
N GLY A 517 18.27 6.56 13.49
CA GLY A 517 19.12 5.75 14.38
C GLY A 517 19.48 4.40 13.77
N PHE A 518 18.51 3.70 13.17
CA PHE A 518 18.76 2.48 12.40
C PHE A 518 19.72 2.71 11.23
N ILE A 519 19.48 3.74 10.40
CA ILE A 519 20.36 4.09 9.29
C ILE A 519 21.78 4.31 9.77
N ASN A 520 21.97 5.04 10.87
CA ASN A 520 23.30 5.32 11.40
C ASN A 520 24.09 4.06 11.76
N ARG A 521 23.42 3.06 12.35
CA ARG A 521 24.02 1.77 12.69
C ARG A 521 24.39 0.96 11.46
N VAL A 522 23.47 0.83 10.50
CA VAL A 522 23.69 0.00 9.29
C VAL A 522 24.70 0.64 8.33
N SER A 523 24.76 1.96 8.32
CA SER A 523 25.68 2.73 7.45
C SER A 523 26.99 3.10 8.16
N SER A 524 27.38 2.42 9.25
CA SER A 524 28.60 2.75 10.02
C SER A 524 29.85 2.82 9.14
N ASP A 525 29.98 1.88 8.22
CA ASP A 525 31.12 1.72 7.31
C ASP A 525 30.82 2.23 5.88
N VAL A 526 29.70 2.95 5.70
CA VAL A 526 29.34 3.60 4.42
C VAL A 526 29.90 5.01 4.42
N HIS A 527 30.69 5.33 3.40
CA HIS A 527 31.46 6.57 3.31
C HIS A 527 31.19 7.38 2.04
N LEU A 528 30.30 6.92 1.17
CA LEU A 528 29.88 7.69 0.00
C LEU A 528 28.65 8.57 0.29
N LEU A 529 28.63 9.75 -0.30
CA LEU A 529 27.54 10.72 -0.16
C LEU A 529 26.20 10.20 -0.72
N SER A 530 26.22 9.65 -1.94
CA SER A 530 25.00 9.21 -2.65
C SER A 530 24.21 8.13 -1.88
N PRO A 531 24.83 7.08 -1.34
CA PRO A 531 24.16 6.10 -0.47
C PRO A 531 23.55 6.69 0.80
N LEU A 532 24.27 7.57 1.50
CA LEU A 532 23.75 8.21 2.71
C LEU A 532 22.53 9.09 2.38
N LYS A 533 22.62 9.88 1.30
CA LYS A 533 21.50 10.70 0.79
C LYS A 533 20.31 9.82 0.44
N THR A 534 20.56 8.74 -0.30
CA THR A 534 19.52 7.81 -0.75
C THR A 534 18.81 7.16 0.42
N LEU A 535 19.54 6.71 1.46
CA LEU A 535 18.95 6.16 2.68
C LEU A 535 18.05 7.18 3.39
N PHE A 536 18.52 8.41 3.59
CA PHE A 536 17.72 9.45 4.23
C PHE A 536 16.47 9.80 3.41
N CYS A 537 16.65 10.07 2.11
CA CYS A 537 15.60 10.52 1.21
C CYS A 537 14.53 9.46 0.94
N SER A 538 14.88 8.18 1.02
CA SER A 538 13.95 7.07 0.73
C SER A 538 13.27 6.50 1.98
N LEU A 539 13.88 6.65 3.16
CA LEU A 539 13.39 6.03 4.39
C LEU A 539 12.88 7.06 5.42
N VAL A 540 13.65 8.12 5.67
CA VAL A 540 13.35 9.08 6.76
C VAL A 540 12.50 10.23 6.25
N ARG A 541 12.92 10.87 5.16
CA ARG A 541 12.25 12.07 4.62
C ARG A 541 10.77 11.83 4.28
N PRO A 542 10.34 10.69 3.69
CA PRO A 542 8.92 10.47 3.41
C PRO A 542 8.03 10.49 4.65
N ILE A 543 8.55 10.09 5.82
CA ILE A 543 7.81 10.15 7.09
C ILE A 543 7.53 11.59 7.51
N LEU A 544 8.44 12.51 7.18
CA LEU A 544 8.36 13.92 7.54
C LEU A 544 7.60 14.77 6.50
N GLU A 545 7.27 14.21 5.34
CA GLU A 545 6.62 14.95 4.24
C GLU A 545 5.21 14.41 3.93
N TYR A 546 4.91 13.15 4.27
CA TYR A 546 3.62 12.53 3.96
C TYR A 546 2.45 13.34 4.54
N GLY A 547 1.59 13.83 3.64
CA GLY A 547 0.40 14.60 3.96
C GLY A 547 0.66 15.95 4.64
N SER A 548 1.85 16.56 4.46
CA SER A 548 2.16 17.87 5.05
C SER A 548 1.17 18.96 4.71
N VAL A 549 0.49 18.85 3.56
CA VAL A 549 -0.60 19.76 3.14
C VAL A 549 -1.71 19.86 4.20
N LEU A 550 -1.96 18.81 4.99
CA LEU A 550 -2.94 18.83 6.07
C LEU A 550 -2.38 19.49 7.33
N TRP A 551 -1.20 19.04 7.78
CA TRP A 551 -0.72 19.32 9.14
C TRP A 551 0.38 20.40 9.23
N ASP A 552 0.79 21.04 8.13
CA ASP A 552 1.93 21.99 8.09
C ASP A 552 1.90 22.99 9.27
N PRO A 553 2.90 22.97 10.17
CA PRO A 553 2.83 23.73 11.40
C PRO A 553 2.94 25.24 11.19
N SER A 554 2.06 25.99 11.85
CA SER A 554 2.16 27.46 11.93
C SER A 554 3.22 27.93 12.93
N THR A 555 3.48 27.16 13.99
CA THR A 555 4.39 27.56 15.08
C THR A 555 5.87 27.32 14.71
N ALA A 556 6.74 28.24 15.14
CA ALA A 556 8.19 28.14 14.90
C ALA A 556 8.81 26.94 15.63
N SER A 557 8.28 26.56 16.79
CA SER A 557 8.72 25.42 17.58
C SER A 557 8.49 24.09 16.85
N ALA A 558 7.30 23.87 16.29
CA ALA A 558 6.98 22.67 15.53
C ALA A 558 7.74 22.60 14.20
N ARG A 559 7.89 23.73 13.48
CA ARG A 559 8.77 23.82 12.30
C ARG A 559 10.20 23.41 12.64
N SER A 560 10.75 23.96 13.73
CA SER A 560 12.09 23.62 14.21
C SER A 560 12.21 22.14 14.61
N MET A 561 11.17 21.55 15.19
CA MET A 561 11.15 20.14 15.57
C MET A 561 11.42 19.23 14.35
N ILE A 562 10.75 19.52 13.23
CA ILE A 562 10.91 18.78 11.97
C ILE A 562 12.31 19.00 11.39
N GLU A 563 12.75 20.25 11.30
CA GLU A 563 14.08 20.61 10.78
C GLU A 563 15.23 19.93 11.54
N ARG A 564 15.10 19.78 12.87
CA ARG A 564 16.11 19.10 13.69
C ARG A 564 16.37 17.66 13.25
N VAL A 565 15.40 16.97 12.65
CA VAL A 565 15.61 15.60 12.16
C VAL A 565 16.58 15.59 10.98
N GLN A 566 16.37 16.49 10.00
CA GLN A 566 17.29 16.65 8.87
C GLN A 566 18.66 17.16 9.33
N ARG A 567 18.70 18.16 10.22
CA ARG A 567 19.97 18.68 10.78
C ARG A 567 20.76 17.60 11.52
N LYS A 568 20.09 16.69 12.23
CA LYS A 568 20.75 15.55 12.89
C LYS A 568 21.38 14.59 11.88
N PHE A 569 20.68 14.30 10.78
CA PHE A 569 21.23 13.52 9.67
C PHE A 569 22.45 14.23 9.05
N LEU A 570 22.32 15.52 8.71
CA LEU A 570 23.40 16.31 8.12
C LEU A 570 24.65 16.35 9.00
N ARG A 571 24.49 16.54 10.31
CA ARG A 571 25.59 16.47 11.29
C ARG A 571 26.30 15.11 11.26
N GLN A 572 25.55 14.02 11.20
CA GLN A 572 26.09 12.67 11.17
C GLN A 572 26.80 12.38 9.84
N ALA A 573 26.23 12.83 8.73
CA ALA A 573 26.85 12.74 7.42
C ALA A 573 28.16 13.53 7.36
N ALA A 574 28.18 14.77 7.87
CA ALA A 574 29.38 15.59 7.94
C ALA A 574 30.50 14.90 8.72
N TYR A 575 30.18 14.32 9.89
CA TYR A 575 31.14 13.54 10.67
C TYR A 575 31.69 12.34 9.88
N LYS A 576 30.83 11.55 9.24
CA LYS A 576 31.24 10.36 8.47
C LYS A 576 32.09 10.70 7.25
N LEU A 577 31.79 11.81 6.59
CA LEU A 577 32.49 12.28 5.40
C LEU A 577 33.69 13.18 5.73
N LYS A 578 33.97 13.40 7.04
CA LYS A 578 35.05 14.28 7.53
C LYS A 578 34.95 15.72 6.98
N ILE A 579 33.73 16.22 6.85
CA ILE A 579 33.46 17.58 6.39
C ILE A 579 33.36 18.50 7.60
N VAL A 580 34.19 19.54 7.62
CA VAL A 580 34.15 20.57 8.68
C VAL A 580 32.86 21.38 8.53
N CYS A 581 32.05 21.41 9.59
CA CYS A 581 30.83 22.22 9.66
C CYS A 581 30.90 23.09 10.93
N PRO A 582 30.76 24.42 10.82
CA PRO A 582 30.66 25.29 11.99
C PRO A 582 29.46 24.89 12.87
N PRO A 583 29.51 25.13 14.19
CA PRO A 583 28.38 24.89 15.08
C PRO A 583 27.09 25.54 14.54
N HIS A 584 26.01 24.76 14.48
CA HIS A 584 24.69 25.18 14.00
C HIS A 584 24.61 25.66 12.54
N ASN A 585 25.70 25.63 11.77
CA ASN A 585 25.70 25.94 10.34
C ASN A 585 25.79 24.65 9.50
N TYR A 586 24.63 24.18 9.04
CA TYR A 586 24.52 22.98 8.20
C TYR A 586 24.46 23.28 6.70
N THR A 587 24.56 24.55 6.30
CA THR A 587 24.48 24.98 4.90
C THR A 587 25.53 24.31 3.99
N PRO A 588 26.81 24.16 4.40
CA PRO A 588 27.82 23.52 3.55
C PRO A 588 27.46 22.07 3.19
N ILE A 589 27.11 21.27 4.19
CA ILE A 589 26.73 19.87 4.00
C ILE A 589 25.38 19.75 3.27
N GLN A 590 24.45 20.67 3.53
CA GLN A 590 23.16 20.72 2.86
C GLN A 590 23.30 20.99 1.36
N ARG A 591 24.17 21.93 0.97
CA ARG A 591 24.50 22.21 -0.44
C ARG A 591 25.19 21.01 -1.10
N LEU A 592 26.15 20.39 -0.40
CA LEU A 592 26.84 19.20 -0.91
C LEU A 592 25.89 18.03 -1.17
N PHE A 593 24.92 17.83 -0.27
CA PHE A 593 23.88 16.82 -0.46
C PHE A 593 22.78 17.27 -1.42
N SER A 594 22.75 18.53 -1.86
CA SER A 594 21.64 19.15 -2.61
C SER A 594 20.29 18.82 -1.96
N LEU A 595 20.19 19.10 -0.66
CA LEU A 595 18.95 18.94 0.11
C LEU A 595 18.35 20.33 0.37
N GLU A 596 17.10 20.51 -0.01
CA GLU A 596 16.32 21.67 0.41
C GLU A 596 15.97 21.58 1.90
N SER A 597 15.64 22.71 2.54
CA SER A 597 15.09 22.66 3.89
C SER A 597 13.74 21.94 3.88
N LEU A 598 13.37 21.26 4.96
CA LEU A 598 12.06 20.61 5.01
C LEU A 598 10.92 21.64 4.96
N THR A 599 11.18 22.87 5.37
CA THR A 599 10.25 24.00 5.30
C THR A 599 9.96 24.39 3.86
N ASP A 600 11.00 24.56 3.03
CA ASP A 600 10.82 24.84 1.60
C ASP A 600 10.10 23.68 0.91
N ARG A 601 10.41 22.43 1.30
CA ARG A 601 9.74 21.26 0.73
C ARG A 601 8.25 21.19 1.07
N ARG A 602 7.85 21.56 2.29
CA ARG A 602 6.44 21.70 2.65
C ARG A 602 5.78 22.85 1.90
N HIS A 603 6.48 23.96 1.71
CA HIS A 603 6.02 25.09 0.89
C HIS A 603 5.70 24.62 -0.54
N SER A 604 6.65 23.97 -1.20
CA SER A 604 6.48 23.41 -2.54
C SER A 604 5.38 22.34 -2.60
N ALA A 605 5.22 21.52 -1.56
CA ALA A 605 4.14 20.53 -1.48
C ALA A 605 2.75 21.20 -1.43
N ASN A 606 2.61 22.31 -0.70
CA ASN A 606 1.39 23.11 -0.68
C ASN A 606 1.09 23.67 -2.09
N LEU A 607 2.05 24.33 -2.73
CA LEU A 607 1.87 24.89 -4.09
C LEU A 607 1.55 23.81 -5.14
N THR A 608 2.27 22.69 -5.09
CA THR A 608 2.05 21.55 -6.00
C THR A 608 0.67 20.95 -5.81
N PHE A 609 0.20 20.83 -4.56
CA PHE A 609 -1.15 20.35 -4.28
C PHE A 609 -2.21 21.28 -4.86
N LEU A 610 -2.07 22.60 -4.65
CA LEU A 610 -3.01 23.58 -5.20
C LEU A 610 -3.01 23.57 -6.74
N SER A 611 -1.84 23.56 -7.39
CA SER A 611 -1.73 23.46 -8.85
C SER A 611 -2.35 22.17 -9.40
N ASN A 612 -2.14 21.04 -8.73
CA ASN A 612 -2.73 19.77 -9.11
C ASN A 612 -4.26 19.74 -8.90
N LEU A 613 -4.77 20.43 -7.89
CA LEU A 613 -6.21 20.61 -7.66
C LEU A 613 -6.84 21.45 -8.78
N LEU A 614 -6.18 22.55 -9.18
CA LEU A 614 -6.64 23.44 -10.24
C LEU A 614 -6.57 22.79 -11.64
N SER A 615 -5.55 21.98 -11.89
CA SER A 615 -5.37 21.25 -13.16
C SER A 615 -6.13 19.92 -13.21
N SER A 616 -7.02 19.64 -12.25
CA SER A 616 -7.82 18.40 -12.16
C SER A 616 -6.99 17.10 -12.09
N LYS A 617 -5.70 17.19 -11.75
CA LYS A 617 -4.86 16.01 -11.44
C LYS A 617 -5.22 15.42 -10.07
N ILE A 618 -5.68 16.27 -9.15
CA ILE A 618 -6.35 15.88 -7.92
C ILE A 618 -7.84 16.07 -8.16
N ASP A 619 -8.59 14.98 -8.04
CA ASP A 619 -10.05 14.98 -8.10
C ASP A 619 -10.60 15.18 -6.69
N SER A 620 -10.97 16.41 -6.37
CA SER A 620 -11.59 16.76 -5.09
C SER A 620 -12.52 17.97 -5.28
N PRO A 621 -13.74 17.75 -5.81
CA PRO A 621 -14.67 18.84 -6.14
C PRO A 621 -15.00 19.72 -4.93
N GLU A 622 -15.18 19.12 -3.75
CA GLU A 622 -15.43 19.85 -2.50
C GLU A 622 -14.25 20.75 -2.09
N SER A 623 -13.02 20.31 -2.31
CA SER A 623 -11.84 21.15 -2.01
C SER A 623 -11.68 22.26 -3.04
N LEU A 624 -11.96 21.96 -4.31
CA LEU A 624 -11.87 22.93 -5.41
C LEU A 624 -12.92 24.04 -5.25
N SER A 625 -14.15 23.71 -4.87
CA SER A 625 -15.22 24.70 -4.66
C SER A 625 -14.92 25.71 -3.54
N ARG A 626 -14.00 25.37 -2.64
CA ARG A 626 -13.53 26.24 -1.55
C ARG A 626 -12.39 27.17 -1.97
N VAL A 627 -11.80 26.98 -3.15
CA VAL A 627 -10.77 27.88 -3.69
C VAL A 627 -11.44 29.15 -4.22
N SER A 628 -11.11 30.29 -3.61
CA SER A 628 -11.69 31.59 -3.96
C SER A 628 -10.76 32.36 -4.89
N PHE A 629 -11.08 32.44 -6.18
CA PHE A 629 -10.30 33.23 -7.14
C PHE A 629 -10.50 34.73 -6.92
N ASN A 630 -9.42 35.49 -7.07
CA ASN A 630 -9.47 36.95 -7.10
C ASN A 630 -9.50 37.42 -8.56
N VAL A 631 -10.69 37.84 -9.02
CA VAL A 631 -10.92 38.32 -10.39
C VAL A 631 -11.22 39.82 -10.33
N PRO A 632 -10.20 40.69 -10.40
CA PRO A 632 -10.41 42.13 -10.26
C PRO A 632 -11.14 42.69 -11.49
N SER A 633 -12.16 43.53 -11.27
CA SER A 633 -12.93 44.18 -12.33
C SER A 633 -12.15 45.26 -13.10
N ARG A 634 -11.01 45.70 -12.55
CA ARG A 634 -10.11 46.70 -13.13
C ARG A 634 -8.68 46.21 -13.01
N ARG A 635 -7.79 46.61 -13.93
CA ARG A 635 -6.36 46.29 -13.84
C ARG A 635 -5.76 46.94 -12.60
N THR A 636 -5.44 46.14 -11.60
CA THR A 636 -4.73 46.55 -10.38
C THR A 636 -3.24 46.30 -10.50
N ARG A 637 -2.42 47.06 -9.75
CA ARG A 637 -0.98 46.79 -9.64
C ARG A 637 -0.66 45.47 -8.91
N SER A 638 -1.61 44.99 -8.09
CA SER A 638 -1.54 43.68 -7.42
C SER A 638 -2.19 42.61 -8.30
N SER A 639 -1.48 41.51 -8.50
CA SER A 639 -1.88 40.36 -9.33
C SER A 639 -2.06 39.09 -8.49
N VAL A 640 -2.49 39.21 -7.22
CA VAL A 640 -2.67 38.04 -6.37
C VAL A 640 -3.81 37.15 -6.91
N PRO A 641 -3.58 35.84 -7.09
CA PRO A 641 -4.54 34.95 -7.77
C PRO A 641 -5.78 34.59 -6.95
N PHE A 642 -5.70 34.63 -5.61
CA PHE A 642 -6.79 34.17 -4.74
C PHE A 642 -7.26 35.23 -3.75
N HIS A 643 -8.56 35.24 -3.47
CA HIS A 643 -9.17 36.00 -2.39
C HIS A 643 -9.06 35.19 -1.10
N ILE A 644 -8.48 35.76 -0.04
CA ILE A 644 -8.33 35.07 1.25
C ILE A 644 -9.50 35.45 2.16
N PRO A 645 -10.38 34.50 2.57
CA PRO A 645 -11.47 34.80 3.47
C PRO A 645 -10.98 35.35 4.81
N PHE A 646 -11.74 36.30 5.38
CA PHE A 646 -11.47 36.79 6.72
C PHE A 646 -11.47 35.65 7.74
N SER A 647 -10.49 35.68 8.65
CA SER A 647 -10.27 34.66 9.65
C SER A 647 -10.13 35.32 11.02
N SER A 648 -11.11 35.12 11.90
CA SER A 648 -11.12 35.66 13.26
C SER A 648 -10.10 34.99 14.20
N SER A 649 -9.52 33.85 13.79
CA SER A 649 -8.60 33.07 14.59
C SER A 649 -7.40 32.57 13.80
N ASN A 650 -6.27 32.41 14.49
CA ASN A 650 -5.05 31.85 13.90
C ASN A 650 -5.22 30.41 13.42
N TYR A 651 -6.06 29.60 14.08
CA TYR A 651 -6.25 28.21 13.66
C TYR A 651 -7.03 28.12 12.35
N TYR A 652 -8.03 28.98 12.16
CA TYR A 652 -8.82 29.01 10.93
C TYR A 652 -8.01 29.60 9.77
N LEU A 653 -7.24 30.66 10.04
CA LEU A 653 -6.30 31.27 9.07
C LEU A 653 -5.25 30.27 8.55
N ASN A 654 -4.89 29.28 9.37
CA ASN A 654 -3.95 28.22 9.03
C ASN A 654 -4.64 26.88 8.72
N SER A 655 -5.95 26.88 8.45
CA SER A 655 -6.63 25.73 7.86
C SER A 655 -6.02 25.42 6.48
N PRO A 656 -6.03 24.15 6.03
CA PRO A 656 -5.27 23.74 4.84
C PRO A 656 -5.55 24.56 3.57
N ILE A 657 -6.82 24.74 3.17
CA ILE A 657 -7.17 25.44 1.91
C ILE A 657 -6.82 26.93 1.98
N ILE A 658 -7.09 27.58 3.11
CA ILE A 658 -6.73 28.99 3.31
C ILE A 658 -5.22 29.17 3.30
N ARG A 659 -4.48 28.27 3.96
CA ARG A 659 -3.01 28.25 3.93
C ARG A 659 -2.47 28.07 2.52
N LEU A 660 -3.03 27.15 1.72
CA LEU A 660 -2.65 26.92 0.33
C LEU A 660 -2.76 28.21 -0.51
N MET A 661 -3.92 28.87 -0.48
CA MET A 661 -4.15 30.12 -1.20
C MET A 661 -3.23 31.25 -0.71
N ARG A 662 -3.03 31.37 0.61
CA ARG A 662 -2.14 32.39 1.19
C ARG A 662 -0.70 32.21 0.74
N ILE A 663 -0.20 30.97 0.78
CA ILE A 663 1.15 30.63 0.31
C ILE A 663 1.30 30.99 -1.16
N ALA A 664 0.32 30.62 -2.00
CA ALA A 664 0.33 30.92 -3.42
C ALA A 664 0.30 32.44 -3.73
N ASN A 665 -0.48 33.22 -2.98
CA ASN A 665 -0.50 34.69 -3.15
C ASN A 665 0.84 35.37 -2.82
N THR A 666 1.67 34.75 -1.98
CA THR A 666 2.97 35.29 -1.57
C THR A 666 4.15 34.72 -2.34
N ASP A 667 3.97 33.63 -3.07
CA ASP A 667 5.05 32.98 -3.82
C ASP A 667 5.13 33.55 -5.25
N PRO A 668 6.26 34.18 -5.63
CA PRO A 668 6.42 34.78 -6.95
C PRO A 668 6.51 33.76 -8.10
N SER A 669 6.79 32.49 -7.79
CA SER A 669 6.84 31.40 -8.78
C SER A 669 5.47 30.79 -9.07
N PHE A 670 4.47 31.04 -8.23
CA PHE A 670 3.14 30.53 -8.46
C PHE A 670 2.40 31.38 -9.49
N SER A 671 2.03 30.75 -10.60
CA SER A 671 1.19 31.34 -11.64
C SER A 671 0.04 30.39 -11.95
N LEU A 672 -1.12 30.98 -12.29
CA LEU A 672 -2.33 30.26 -12.69
C LEU A 672 -2.21 29.75 -14.13
#